data_AF-A0AAP0NFG6-F1
#
_entry.id   AF-A0AAP0NFG6-F1
#
_cell.length_a   1.000
_cell.length_b   1.000
_cell.length_c   1.000
_cell.angle_alpha   90.00
_cell.angle_beta   90.00
_cell.angle_gamma   90.00
#
_symmetry.space_group_name_H-M   'P 1'
#
loop_
_entity.id
_entity.type
_entity.pdbx_description
1 polymer ?
#
loop_
_entity_poly.entity_id
_entity_poly.type
_entity_poly.pdbx_seq_one_letter_code
_entity_poly.pdbx_strand_id
1 'polypeptide(L)'
;MATPQPSSTKTRKLNSTHLFLNSHKSISQQQPPQTPPPLSFSLLSNNSPLPPIPSDFPQSKLIPKTRFIVDGFRHSGDHSVSYFLSHFHSDHYTGLTPSWCKGIIFCSDITARLLVEILKIPSLFVLPLPLGEPVLIDGCEVVLVDANHCPGAVQFLFKNAVVAGKFERYVHTGDFRFSKSMKLEYAMSEYVCADAIFLDTTYCNPKFVFPSQEESVDYIVDVIERIGVENQASAKSVLFLVATYVIGKERILLEISRRCKCKIHVDGRKMAVLQVLGYGESGVFTEDESESDVHVVGWSVLGETWPYFRPNFVKMKEIMIERGYSKVVGFVPTGWTYEVKRNKFAVRAKDSFEIHLVPYSEHSNYDELREYVKFLKPKRVIPTVGLDVEKLDGKHAYKMKKHFAGLVDEMANKQDFLMGFRQGCRETNEKVENDAGIVLNKGLDQEQELRSPEMKVIENTDQGHFLDSSSNLQERGSQDLTVLDDEETEEIMQQLRDCLPIWVTRTQLLDLLSSSGRNVVEAVSNFFERETEFHEQVIACTTSVSTSQPISLNDSALVSKLGSVNSSPHGSVELPRIEDHKSPNKMHSIKSIVSPGKRKKTPENKPNKKVKINSILESSGSKQSTITRFFGKLVTNVSQGDEVGTTFEQGPDDKNLLPSDAIKLYRDEIDQFIQIINGSESSRSYAATILEKTRGDINMALDIYYSNPEVDRGESEEKLVVCRKSVQPPCCIRNCSSGQEEQVSDKLGHMVGLSVQGPVTESVTTNFVLLPPEKYSPIEHACWTDGQPAPYMHLARTFDLVEGEKGKIKVTYMLCNMFRSLLALSPEDVLPAVYLCTNKIAADHEKMELNIGGSLVTAALEEACGTNRSKIRDLYNSLGDLGDVAQLCRQTQTLLAPPSPLLIKDVFSMLRKISVQTGSGSTVRKKSLIGNLMRSCREKEIKFLVRTLIRNLRIGAMMKTVLPALAQAVFMNSSPNCEGIVKNLKEKLQCLSATVVEAYYILPNLDLLVPSLMSEGIGFSSSTLSMVPGIPIKPMLAKISNGVRQALKFFQNKAFTCEYKYDGQRAQIHKLVDGSVSVFSRKGDETTSRFPDLVNTIKESCKPAAVTFILDAEVVAIDRKNGCKLMSFQELSSRDRGSKYSLITIDSIKV
;
A
#
# COMPACT_ATOMS: atom_id res chain seq x y z
N MET A 1 6.95 59.84 22.23
CA MET A 1 8.27 59.28 21.82
C MET A 1 8.23 59.02 20.32
N ALA A 2 9.38 59.06 19.64
CA ALA A 2 9.41 59.00 18.17
C ALA A 2 8.98 57.62 17.63
N THR A 3 8.31 57.61 16.48
CA THR A 3 8.17 56.42 15.64
C THR A 3 9.54 55.99 15.11
N PRO A 4 9.92 54.70 15.18
CA PRO A 4 11.12 54.24 14.49
C PRO A 4 10.90 54.35 12.98
N GLN A 5 11.83 54.98 12.26
CA GLN A 5 11.86 54.78 10.81
C GLN A 5 12.34 53.36 10.50
N PRO A 6 11.79 52.70 9.45
CA PRO A 6 12.32 51.42 9.00
C PRO A 6 13.73 51.63 8.44
N SER A 7 14.73 51.08 9.13
CA SER A 7 16.10 51.02 8.61
C SER A 7 16.11 50.19 7.33
N SER A 8 16.85 50.65 6.31
CA SER A 8 16.94 49.96 5.02
C SER A 8 17.82 48.71 5.12
N THR A 9 17.25 47.63 5.66
CA THR A 9 17.84 46.28 5.69
C THR A 9 18.15 45.82 4.27
N LYS A 10 19.44 45.85 3.91
CA LYS A 10 19.94 45.31 2.65
C LYS A 10 19.65 43.81 2.61
N THR A 11 18.70 43.39 1.77
CA THR A 11 18.31 42.00 1.55
C THR A 11 19.56 41.12 1.42
N ARG A 12 19.74 40.16 2.33
CA ARG A 12 20.96 39.35 2.40
C ARG A 12 21.06 38.49 1.13
N LYS A 13 22.07 38.75 0.30
CA LYS A 13 22.30 38.00 -0.95
C LYS A 13 23.24 36.82 -0.70
N LEU A 14 22.83 35.63 -1.12
CA LEU A 14 23.57 34.38 -1.01
C LEU A 14 23.65 33.70 -2.38
N ASN A 15 24.77 33.01 -2.61
CA ASN A 15 25.00 32.20 -3.80
C ASN A 15 25.46 30.81 -3.34
N SER A 16 24.64 29.79 -3.57
CA SER A 16 24.83 28.45 -3.02
C SER A 16 26.05 27.75 -3.62
N THR A 17 26.34 28.00 -4.90
CA THR A 17 27.58 27.54 -5.56
C THR A 17 28.83 28.08 -4.88
N HIS A 18 28.88 29.40 -4.60
CA HIS A 18 30.02 30.03 -3.95
C HIS A 18 30.20 29.54 -2.51
N LEU A 19 29.10 29.41 -1.76
CA LEU A 19 29.11 28.81 -0.41
C LEU A 19 29.66 27.38 -0.47
N PHE A 20 29.07 26.52 -1.30
CA PHE A 20 29.43 25.12 -1.48
C PHE A 20 30.91 24.90 -1.85
N LEU A 21 31.41 25.67 -2.83
CA LEU A 21 32.82 25.62 -3.24
C LEU A 21 33.77 26.04 -2.11
N ASN A 22 33.37 26.98 -1.27
CA ASN A 22 34.20 27.43 -0.14
C ASN A 22 34.17 26.43 1.02
N SER A 23 33.02 25.82 1.33
CA SER A 23 32.90 24.75 2.32
C SER A 23 33.84 23.57 2.01
N HIS A 24 33.88 23.12 0.75
CA HIS A 24 34.80 22.08 0.28
C HIS A 24 36.28 22.48 0.36
N LYS A 25 36.62 23.74 0.01
CA LYS A 25 37.99 24.26 0.18
C LYS A 25 38.43 24.25 1.65
N SER A 26 37.56 24.70 2.58
CA SER A 26 37.86 24.72 4.01
C SER A 26 38.03 23.31 4.59
N ILE A 27 37.21 22.34 4.19
CA ILE A 27 37.38 20.92 4.60
C ILE A 27 38.72 20.38 4.12
N SER A 28 39.08 20.65 2.85
CA SER A 28 40.35 20.22 2.25
C SER A 28 41.60 20.81 2.92
N GLN A 29 41.45 21.88 3.70
CA GLN A 29 42.51 22.50 4.51
C GLN A 29 42.56 21.96 5.95
N GLN A 30 41.49 21.31 6.42
CA GLN A 30 41.36 20.87 7.82
C GLN A 30 41.62 19.36 8.01
N GLN A 31 41.35 18.53 7.00
CA GLN A 31 41.57 17.07 7.07
C GLN A 31 42.01 16.49 5.71
N PRO A 32 42.84 15.43 5.69
CA PRO A 32 43.12 14.67 4.47
C PRO A 32 41.83 13.95 3.99
N PRO A 33 41.54 13.95 2.68
CA PRO A 33 40.25 13.47 2.17
C PRO A 33 40.11 11.94 2.28
N GLN A 34 39.21 11.47 3.16
CA GLN A 34 38.84 10.05 3.25
C GLN A 34 37.87 9.60 2.15
N THR A 35 37.23 10.55 1.45
CA THR A 35 36.32 10.31 0.33
C THR A 35 36.60 11.31 -0.80
N PRO A 36 36.47 10.92 -2.09
CA PRO A 36 36.57 11.86 -3.19
C PRO A 36 35.44 12.91 -3.13
N PRO A 37 35.67 14.14 -3.64
CA PRO A 37 34.62 15.15 -3.73
C PRO A 37 33.52 14.74 -4.72
N PRO A 38 32.28 15.25 -4.55
CA PRO A 38 31.18 14.97 -5.49
C PRO A 38 31.45 15.59 -6.87
N LEU A 39 30.83 15.02 -7.92
CA LEU A 39 31.01 15.52 -9.29
C LEU A 39 30.50 16.96 -9.43
N SER A 40 29.49 17.36 -8.65
CA SER A 40 29.02 18.75 -8.56
C SER A 40 30.13 19.72 -8.13
N PHE A 41 31.07 19.32 -7.26
CA PHE A 41 32.21 20.16 -6.89
C PHE A 41 33.17 20.33 -8.08
N SER A 42 33.54 19.24 -8.75
CA SER A 42 34.45 19.28 -9.92
C SER A 42 33.86 20.02 -11.13
N LEU A 43 32.54 19.95 -11.33
CA LEU A 43 31.87 20.74 -12.37
C LEU A 43 31.88 22.22 -12.02
N LEU A 44 31.44 22.59 -10.81
CA LEU A 44 31.35 23.99 -10.39
C LEU A 44 32.72 24.65 -10.20
N SER A 45 33.77 23.92 -9.79
CA SER A 45 35.14 24.46 -9.74
C SER A 45 35.68 24.83 -11.13
N ASN A 46 35.17 24.15 -12.16
CA ASN A 46 35.57 24.32 -13.55
C ASN A 46 34.55 25.19 -14.33
N ASN A 47 33.73 25.98 -13.62
CA ASN A 47 32.65 26.81 -14.16
C ASN A 47 31.67 26.07 -15.11
N SER A 48 31.59 24.74 -14.99
CA SER A 48 30.72 23.90 -15.81
C SER A 48 29.32 23.79 -15.19
N PRO A 49 28.25 23.77 -16.00
CA PRO A 49 26.89 23.68 -15.49
C PRO A 49 26.64 22.32 -14.83
N LEU A 50 25.89 22.32 -13.72
CA LEU A 50 25.39 21.08 -13.12
C LEU A 50 24.46 20.33 -14.09
N PRO A 51 24.44 18.98 -14.07
CA PRO A 51 23.54 18.17 -14.89
C PRO A 51 22.06 18.51 -14.63
N PRO A 52 21.18 18.31 -15.63
CA PRO A 52 19.74 18.54 -15.47
C PRO A 52 19.15 17.67 -14.36
N ILE A 53 18.08 18.17 -13.73
CA ILE A 53 17.33 17.38 -12.74
C ILE A 53 16.63 16.21 -13.48
N PRO A 54 16.66 14.98 -12.95
CA PRO A 54 16.00 13.83 -13.56
C PRO A 54 14.50 14.07 -13.79
N SER A 55 13.96 13.55 -14.89
CA SER A 55 12.54 13.74 -15.27
C SER A 55 11.56 12.95 -14.38
N ASP A 56 12.07 12.00 -13.60
CA ASP A 56 11.37 11.23 -12.58
C ASP A 56 11.57 11.79 -11.15
N PHE A 57 12.25 12.94 -10.99
CA PHE A 57 12.46 13.55 -9.68
C PHE A 57 11.12 13.96 -9.00
N PRO A 58 10.90 13.66 -7.71
CA PRO A 58 9.66 14.00 -7.00
C PRO A 58 9.32 15.49 -7.03
N GLN A 59 8.30 15.84 -7.82
CA GLN A 59 7.89 17.24 -8.05
C GLN A 59 7.41 17.94 -6.77
N SER A 60 6.93 17.21 -5.76
CA SER A 60 6.57 17.77 -4.45
C SER A 60 7.77 18.19 -3.58
N LYS A 61 9.01 17.88 -4.00
CA LYS A 61 10.26 18.18 -3.28
C LYS A 61 11.14 19.20 -4.02
N LEU A 62 10.66 19.78 -5.14
CA LEU A 62 11.40 20.70 -6.00
C LEU A 62 10.61 22.00 -6.22
N ILE A 63 11.21 23.15 -5.91
CA ILE A 63 10.58 24.46 -6.20
C ILE A 63 10.70 24.78 -7.71
N PRO A 64 9.60 25.10 -8.42
CA PRO A 64 9.60 25.25 -9.87
C PRO A 64 10.55 26.34 -10.37
N LYS A 65 11.21 26.09 -11.51
CA LYS A 65 12.20 26.99 -12.14
C LYS A 65 13.42 27.32 -11.26
N THR A 66 13.68 26.53 -10.23
CA THR A 66 14.89 26.61 -9.39
C THR A 66 15.61 25.25 -9.36
N ARG A 67 16.71 25.17 -8.60
CA ARG A 67 17.32 23.90 -8.17
C ARG A 67 17.05 23.57 -6.69
N PHE A 68 16.12 24.25 -6.04
CA PHE A 68 15.89 24.12 -4.60
C PHE A 68 15.16 22.83 -4.26
N ILE A 69 15.85 21.95 -3.53
CA ILE A 69 15.32 20.67 -3.06
C ILE A 69 14.90 20.83 -1.60
N VAL A 70 13.60 20.73 -1.30
CA VAL A 70 13.06 20.84 0.06
C VAL A 70 12.75 19.45 0.61
N ASP A 71 13.27 19.12 1.79
CA ASP A 71 13.04 17.85 2.51
C ASP A 71 13.30 16.58 1.64
N GLY A 72 14.24 16.68 0.70
CA GLY A 72 14.44 15.73 -0.40
C GLY A 72 15.74 14.95 -0.35
N PHE A 73 16.40 14.88 0.82
CA PHE A 73 17.79 14.43 0.97
C PHE A 73 18.07 12.99 0.49
N ARG A 74 17.07 12.10 0.46
CA ARG A 74 17.15 10.76 -0.18
C ARG A 74 17.47 10.83 -1.68
N HIS A 75 17.04 11.88 -2.37
CA HIS A 75 17.20 12.08 -3.82
C HIS A 75 18.43 12.96 -4.16
N SER A 76 19.29 13.22 -3.18
CA SER A 76 20.46 14.09 -3.34
C SER A 76 21.48 13.53 -4.34
N GLY A 77 21.85 14.36 -5.31
CA GLY A 77 22.83 14.04 -6.35
C GLY A 77 23.34 15.31 -7.04
N ASP A 78 24.23 15.16 -8.01
CA ASP A 78 25.01 16.27 -8.57
C ASP A 78 24.20 17.31 -9.37
N HIS A 79 22.89 17.13 -9.51
CA HIS A 79 21.98 18.08 -10.18
C HIS A 79 21.61 19.30 -9.30
N SER A 80 21.91 19.31 -8.00
CA SER A 80 21.73 20.48 -7.12
C SER A 80 22.72 20.51 -5.94
N VAL A 81 23.06 21.73 -5.52
CA VAL A 81 23.83 22.06 -4.31
C VAL A 81 23.03 22.89 -3.29
N SER A 82 21.75 23.14 -3.55
CA SER A 82 20.88 24.05 -2.78
C SER A 82 19.72 23.27 -2.14
N TYR A 83 19.87 22.86 -0.88
CA TYR A 83 18.93 22.01 -0.16
C TYR A 83 18.28 22.77 1.01
N PHE A 84 17.02 22.48 1.31
CA PHE A 84 16.25 23.11 2.37
C PHE A 84 15.67 22.03 3.29
N LEU A 85 15.73 22.24 4.61
CA LEU A 85 15.11 21.35 5.62
C LEU A 85 14.09 22.15 6.44
N SER A 86 12.82 21.77 6.35
CA SER A 86 11.72 22.48 7.03
C SER A 86 11.73 22.26 8.54
N HIS A 87 12.04 21.04 9.00
CA HIS A 87 12.06 20.68 10.42
C HIS A 87 12.85 19.40 10.70
N PHE A 88 13.09 19.10 11.98
CA PHE A 88 13.98 18.02 12.42
C PHE A 88 13.26 16.66 12.64
N HIS A 89 12.40 16.21 11.71
CA HIS A 89 11.87 14.84 11.71
C HIS A 89 12.55 13.93 10.69
N SER A 90 12.66 12.64 11.05
CA SER A 90 13.56 11.68 10.39
C SER A 90 13.21 11.38 8.94
N ASP A 91 11.94 11.40 8.59
CA ASP A 91 11.40 11.24 7.24
C ASP A 91 11.63 12.48 6.35
N HIS A 92 11.81 13.66 6.93
CA HIS A 92 12.21 14.88 6.22
C HIS A 92 13.73 14.97 6.04
N TYR A 93 14.54 14.57 7.04
CA TYR A 93 16.02 14.59 6.94
C TYR A 93 16.68 13.28 6.46
N THR A 94 15.95 12.19 6.19
CA THR A 94 16.59 10.92 5.78
C THR A 94 17.47 11.13 4.55
N GLY A 95 18.73 10.69 4.61
CA GLY A 95 19.73 10.90 3.57
C GLY A 95 20.81 11.90 3.97
N LEU A 96 20.58 12.70 5.01
CA LEU A 96 21.66 13.33 5.77
C LEU A 96 22.45 12.29 6.58
N THR A 97 23.75 12.53 6.68
CA THR A 97 24.76 11.69 7.37
C THR A 97 25.87 12.59 7.92
N PRO A 98 26.64 12.19 8.94
CA PRO A 98 27.80 12.97 9.41
C PRO A 98 28.84 13.28 8.33
N SER A 99 28.89 12.47 7.27
CA SER A 99 29.72 12.67 6.07
C SER A 99 29.03 13.48 4.95
N TRP A 100 28.00 14.29 5.26
CA TRP A 100 27.28 15.06 4.24
C TRP A 100 28.17 16.12 3.60
N CYS A 101 28.29 16.07 2.27
CA CYS A 101 29.10 17.01 1.49
C CYS A 101 28.49 17.38 0.13
N LYS A 102 27.20 17.11 -0.11
CA LYS A 102 26.54 17.25 -1.42
C LYS A 102 25.99 18.64 -1.74
N GLY A 103 25.81 19.50 -0.74
CA GLY A 103 25.25 20.85 -0.91
C GLY A 103 25.05 21.58 0.41
N ILE A 104 24.69 22.86 0.32
CA ILE A 104 24.32 23.68 1.48
C ILE A 104 22.90 23.34 1.92
N ILE A 105 22.69 23.25 3.23
CA ILE A 105 21.41 22.98 3.89
C ILE A 105 20.92 24.29 4.54
N PHE A 106 19.87 24.86 3.97
CA PHE A 106 19.18 26.04 4.49
C PHE A 106 18.04 25.61 5.42
N CYS A 107 17.99 26.16 6.63
CA CYS A 107 16.96 25.85 7.64
C CYS A 107 16.88 26.96 8.70
N SER A 108 16.01 26.81 9.71
CA SER A 108 15.97 27.69 10.88
C SER A 108 17.19 27.49 11.81
N ASP A 109 17.49 28.44 12.70
CA ASP A 109 18.57 28.33 13.69
C ASP A 109 18.48 27.04 14.53
N ILE A 110 17.30 26.79 15.11
CA ILE A 110 17.05 25.61 15.96
C ILE A 110 17.32 24.32 15.18
N THR A 111 16.83 24.23 13.93
CA THR A 111 17.09 23.07 13.07
C THR A 111 18.57 22.96 12.69
N ALA A 112 19.26 24.07 12.42
CA ALA A 112 20.70 24.08 12.13
C ALA A 112 21.53 23.55 13.31
N ARG A 113 21.23 23.99 14.53
CA ARG A 113 21.90 23.50 15.75
C ARG A 113 21.60 22.03 16.00
N LEU A 114 20.36 21.57 15.81
CA LEU A 114 20.03 20.13 15.87
C LEU A 114 20.78 19.29 14.83
N LEU A 115 20.98 19.79 13.60
CA LEU A 115 21.79 19.10 12.58
C LEU A 115 23.25 18.95 13.00
N VAL A 116 23.88 20.01 13.49
CA VAL A 116 25.30 20.01 13.89
C VAL A 116 25.52 19.25 15.20
N GLU A 117 24.65 19.44 16.20
CA GLU A 117 24.86 18.91 17.54
C GLU A 117 24.31 17.49 17.72
N ILE A 118 23.19 17.12 17.08
CA ILE A 118 22.55 15.80 17.25
C ILE A 118 22.86 14.85 16.09
N LEU A 119 22.81 15.30 14.83
CA LEU A 119 23.16 14.47 13.66
C LEU A 119 24.64 14.56 13.24
N LYS A 120 25.44 15.43 13.90
CA LYS A 120 26.87 15.64 13.60
C LYS A 120 27.15 15.99 12.14
N ILE A 121 26.24 16.73 11.51
CA ILE A 121 26.45 17.28 10.15
C ILE A 121 27.55 18.34 10.20
N PRO A 122 28.49 18.40 9.22
CA PRO A 122 29.52 19.43 9.22
C PRO A 122 28.89 20.82 9.09
N SER A 123 29.17 21.70 10.06
CA SER A 123 28.58 23.05 10.12
C SER A 123 28.89 23.90 8.88
N LEU A 124 29.98 23.62 8.17
CA LEU A 124 30.33 24.24 6.89
C LEU A 124 29.28 24.01 5.78
N PHE A 125 28.41 23.00 5.90
CA PHE A 125 27.30 22.76 4.97
C PHE A 125 25.93 23.15 5.53
N VAL A 126 25.83 23.72 6.74
CA VAL A 126 24.57 24.09 7.38
C VAL A 126 24.50 25.61 7.52
N LEU A 127 23.51 26.26 6.91
CA LEU A 127 23.33 27.71 6.98
C LEU A 127 21.96 28.06 7.58
N PRO A 128 21.90 28.59 8.82
CA PRO A 128 20.67 29.09 9.38
C PRO A 128 20.20 30.37 8.67
N LEU A 129 18.90 30.46 8.45
CA LEU A 129 18.20 31.62 7.92
C LEU A 129 17.32 32.25 9.01
N PRO A 130 17.20 33.59 9.03
CA PRO A 130 16.31 34.32 9.95
C PRO A 130 14.84 34.01 9.69
N LEU A 131 14.01 34.11 10.74
CA LEU A 131 12.55 34.09 10.64
C LEU A 131 12.03 35.48 10.22
N GLY A 132 11.00 35.53 9.39
CA GLY A 132 10.32 36.76 8.95
C GLY A 132 11.09 37.66 7.98
N GLU A 133 12.42 37.53 7.89
CA GLU A 133 13.26 38.35 7.01
C GLU A 133 13.47 37.72 5.61
N PRO A 134 13.45 38.52 4.52
CA PRO A 134 13.76 38.04 3.16
C PRO A 134 15.27 37.89 2.91
N VAL A 135 15.65 36.69 2.44
CA VAL A 135 17.01 36.35 2.01
C VAL A 135 16.98 35.98 0.53
N LEU A 136 17.82 36.61 -0.29
CA LEU A 136 17.92 36.34 -1.72
C LEU A 136 18.95 35.24 -1.98
N ILE A 137 18.50 34.04 -2.32
CA ILE A 137 19.33 32.85 -2.57
C ILE A 137 19.27 32.55 -4.07
N ASP A 138 20.42 32.49 -4.76
CA ASP A 138 20.52 32.11 -6.19
C ASP A 138 19.58 32.88 -7.15
N GLY A 139 19.10 34.07 -6.75
CA GLY A 139 18.15 34.91 -7.51
C GLY A 139 16.67 34.80 -7.07
N CYS A 140 16.32 33.87 -6.19
CA CYS A 140 15.00 33.72 -5.60
C CYS A 140 14.97 34.30 -4.17
N GLU A 141 13.93 35.05 -3.83
CA GLU A 141 13.70 35.57 -2.48
C GLU A 141 13.04 34.48 -1.62
N VAL A 142 13.60 34.22 -0.44
CA VAL A 142 13.15 33.19 0.50
C VAL A 142 12.88 33.82 1.87
N VAL A 143 11.72 33.55 2.45
CA VAL A 143 11.34 33.93 3.82
C VAL A 143 10.96 32.67 4.59
N LEU A 144 11.33 32.60 5.88
CA LEU A 144 10.90 31.54 6.80
C LEU A 144 9.79 32.06 7.71
N VAL A 145 8.69 31.30 7.84
CA VAL A 145 7.61 31.54 8.80
C VAL A 145 7.44 30.31 9.68
N ASP A 146 7.13 30.47 10.95
CA ASP A 146 6.95 29.35 11.89
C ASP A 146 5.82 28.40 11.43
N ALA A 147 6.03 27.09 11.54
CA ALA A 147 5.07 26.06 11.11
C ALA A 147 4.13 25.57 12.24
N ASN A 148 4.36 25.97 13.49
CA ASN A 148 3.61 25.57 14.68
C ASN A 148 3.47 24.03 14.82
N HIS A 149 4.51 23.30 14.39
CA HIS A 149 4.57 21.84 14.38
C HIS A 149 5.46 21.30 15.50
N CYS A 150 6.77 21.54 15.40
CA CYS A 150 7.74 21.27 16.46
C CYS A 150 8.73 22.46 16.58
N PRO A 151 9.52 22.56 17.67
CA PRO A 151 10.52 23.62 17.79
C PRO A 151 11.46 23.66 16.57
N GLY A 152 11.60 24.84 15.97
CA GLY A 152 12.42 25.04 14.76
C GLY A 152 11.75 24.68 13.43
N ALA A 153 10.50 24.19 13.41
CA ALA A 153 9.79 23.89 12.17
C ALA A 153 9.34 25.15 11.42
N VAL A 154 9.63 25.22 10.12
CA VAL A 154 9.35 26.40 9.29
C VAL A 154 8.67 26.06 7.95
N GLN A 155 7.73 26.92 7.60
CA GLN A 155 7.19 27.10 6.26
C GLN A 155 8.19 27.95 5.46
N PHE A 156 8.54 27.52 4.24
CA PHE A 156 9.36 28.32 3.33
C PHE A 156 8.46 29.05 2.32
N LEU A 157 8.62 30.37 2.23
CA LEU A 157 7.97 31.20 1.23
C LEU A 157 8.99 31.57 0.16
N PHE A 158 8.77 31.17 -1.09
CA PHE A 158 9.68 31.39 -2.22
C PHE A 158 9.05 32.32 -3.27
N LYS A 159 9.76 33.39 -3.64
CA LYS A 159 9.33 34.40 -4.61
C LYS A 159 10.39 34.49 -5.70
N ASN A 160 10.06 34.01 -6.89
CA ASN A 160 10.97 33.86 -8.02
C ASN A 160 10.64 34.91 -9.10
N ALA A 161 11.67 35.55 -9.66
CA ALA A 161 11.49 36.59 -10.67
C ALA A 161 11.31 35.97 -12.07
N VAL A 162 10.29 36.44 -12.79
CA VAL A 162 10.00 36.06 -14.18
C VAL A 162 10.30 37.26 -15.09
N VAL A 163 10.61 36.98 -16.36
CA VAL A 163 10.84 38.00 -17.39
C VAL A 163 9.68 39.01 -17.42
N ALA A 164 10.01 40.30 -17.57
CA ALA A 164 9.08 41.42 -17.56
C ALA A 164 8.29 41.63 -16.25
N GLY A 165 8.99 41.66 -15.11
CA GLY A 165 8.50 42.27 -13.87
C GLY A 165 7.41 41.50 -13.11
N LYS A 166 7.10 40.27 -13.53
CA LYS A 166 6.18 39.36 -12.85
C LYS A 166 6.96 38.46 -11.88
N PHE A 167 6.31 38.05 -10.80
CA PHE A 167 6.87 37.11 -9.83
C PHE A 167 5.97 35.88 -9.72
N GLU A 168 6.58 34.71 -9.55
CA GLU A 168 5.89 33.50 -9.13
C GLU A 168 6.13 33.25 -7.64
N ARG A 169 5.07 32.90 -6.92
CA ARG A 169 5.09 32.73 -5.46
C ARG A 169 4.71 31.31 -5.09
N TYR A 170 5.57 30.65 -4.32
CA TYR A 170 5.39 29.28 -3.85
C TYR A 170 5.49 29.22 -2.33
N VAL A 171 4.55 28.53 -1.68
CA VAL A 171 4.61 28.27 -0.23
C VAL A 171 4.85 26.79 -0.02
N HIS A 172 5.88 26.41 0.72
CA HIS A 172 6.12 25.02 1.13
C HIS A 172 5.96 24.90 2.64
N THR A 173 4.88 24.25 3.09
CA THR A 173 4.52 24.21 4.52
C THR A 173 5.50 23.41 5.37
N GLY A 174 6.21 22.45 4.77
CA GLY A 174 6.74 21.32 5.54
C GLY A 174 5.56 20.56 6.17
N ASP A 175 5.75 20.08 7.39
CA ASP A 175 4.64 19.65 8.24
C ASP A 175 4.28 20.80 9.18
N PHE A 176 2.99 21.11 9.31
CA PHE A 176 2.52 22.34 9.94
C PHE A 176 1.15 22.20 10.60
N ARG A 177 0.91 22.91 11.72
CA ARG A 177 -0.43 23.08 12.28
C ARG A 177 -0.89 24.53 12.16
N PHE A 178 -1.80 24.78 11.23
CA PHE A 178 -2.38 26.09 11.01
C PHE A 178 -2.99 26.67 12.30
N SER A 179 -2.62 27.92 12.61
CA SER A 179 -3.20 28.70 13.69
C SER A 179 -3.70 30.04 13.16
N LYS A 180 -4.68 30.64 13.83
CA LYS A 180 -5.30 31.90 13.35
C LYS A 180 -4.35 33.11 13.44
N SER A 181 -3.28 33.04 14.25
CA SER A 181 -2.23 34.07 14.28
C SER A 181 -1.39 34.09 13.01
N MET A 182 -1.24 32.97 12.27
CA MET A 182 -0.55 32.94 10.97
C MET A 182 -1.18 33.87 9.91
N LYS A 183 -2.42 34.33 10.11
CA LYS A 183 -3.06 35.34 9.24
C LYS A 183 -2.59 36.78 9.51
N LEU A 184 -1.94 37.01 10.65
CA LEU A 184 -1.40 38.31 11.07
C LEU A 184 0.08 38.47 10.66
N GLU A 185 0.73 37.38 10.25
CA GLU A 185 2.10 37.39 9.74
C GLU A 185 2.18 38.18 8.43
N TYR A 186 2.87 39.32 8.46
CA TYR A 186 3.00 40.20 7.30
C TYR A 186 3.54 39.45 6.07
N ALA A 187 4.56 38.60 6.26
CA ALA A 187 5.15 37.78 5.21
C ALA A 187 4.15 36.83 4.54
N MET A 188 3.12 36.33 5.25
CA MET A 188 2.09 35.48 4.66
C MET A 188 1.11 36.27 3.77
N SER A 189 0.92 37.57 4.05
CA SER A 189 0.01 38.41 3.27
C SER A 189 0.48 38.65 1.83
N GLU A 190 1.80 38.73 1.61
CA GLU A 190 2.41 38.81 0.28
C GLU A 190 2.20 37.55 -0.57
N TYR A 191 1.76 36.43 0.03
CA TYR A 191 1.57 35.14 -0.65
C TYR A 191 0.09 34.76 -0.84
N VAL A 192 -0.83 35.71 -0.60
CA VAL A 192 -2.23 35.58 -1.06
C VAL A 192 -2.26 35.56 -2.60
N CYS A 193 -3.02 34.62 -3.14
CA CYS A 193 -3.00 34.20 -4.55
C CYS A 193 -1.61 33.71 -5.02
N ALA A 194 -0.93 32.89 -4.19
CA ALA A 194 0.27 32.15 -4.59
C ALA A 194 0.03 31.21 -5.79
N ASP A 195 1.06 30.97 -6.59
CA ASP A 195 1.01 30.15 -7.80
C ASP A 195 0.91 28.65 -7.48
N ALA A 196 1.56 28.21 -6.39
CA ALA A 196 1.30 26.91 -5.78
C ALA A 196 1.56 26.91 -4.27
N ILE A 197 0.85 26.04 -3.56
CA ILE A 197 1.25 25.61 -2.21
C ILE A 197 1.63 24.12 -2.23
N PHE A 198 2.73 23.78 -1.57
CA PHE A 198 3.15 22.43 -1.23
C PHE A 198 2.68 22.18 0.21
N LEU A 199 1.66 21.34 0.37
CA LEU A 199 0.79 21.32 1.54
C LEU A 199 0.84 19.96 2.27
N ASP A 200 1.12 20.01 3.58
CA ASP A 200 0.90 18.89 4.51
C ASP A 200 -0.53 18.37 4.33
N THR A 201 -0.61 17.10 3.99
CA THR A 201 -1.85 16.43 3.62
C THR A 201 -2.14 15.22 4.52
N THR A 202 -1.37 15.05 5.61
CA THR A 202 -1.40 13.95 6.57
C THR A 202 -2.81 13.64 7.08
N TYR A 203 -3.57 14.67 7.48
CA TYR A 203 -4.95 14.53 7.96
C TYR A 203 -5.99 15.16 7.02
N CYS A 204 -5.70 15.23 5.71
CA CYS A 204 -6.65 15.75 4.74
C CYS A 204 -7.76 14.71 4.40
N ASN A 205 -8.61 14.41 5.39
CA ASN A 205 -9.82 13.62 5.25
C ASN A 205 -10.87 14.10 6.26
N PRO A 206 -12.16 14.29 5.89
CA PRO A 206 -13.22 14.75 6.79
C PRO A 206 -13.40 13.99 8.11
N LYS A 207 -12.87 12.76 8.24
CA LYS A 207 -12.90 12.01 9.51
C LYS A 207 -11.93 12.55 10.57
N PHE A 208 -10.92 13.33 10.17
CA PHE A 208 -9.88 13.85 11.05
C PHE A 208 -10.20 15.27 11.52
N VAL A 209 -11.08 15.35 12.53
CA VAL A 209 -11.35 16.57 13.28
C VAL A 209 -10.98 16.30 14.74
N PHE A 210 -9.85 16.85 15.17
CA PHE A 210 -9.29 16.69 16.51
C PHE A 210 -9.73 17.84 17.42
N PRO A 211 -9.67 17.67 18.76
CA PRO A 211 -9.71 18.81 19.66
C PRO A 211 -8.49 19.74 19.46
N SER A 212 -8.52 20.87 20.16
CA SER A 212 -7.37 21.74 20.29
C SER A 212 -6.20 21.03 21.00
N GLN A 213 -5.00 21.59 20.85
CA GLN A 213 -3.83 21.18 21.63
C GLN A 213 -4.04 21.42 23.12
N GLU A 214 -4.83 22.44 23.49
CA GLU A 214 -5.10 22.83 24.87
C GLU A 214 -6.01 21.82 25.58
N GLU A 215 -7.20 21.51 25.03
CA GLU A 215 -8.12 20.49 25.58
C GLU A 215 -7.44 19.11 25.73
N SER A 216 -6.42 18.84 24.91
CA SER A 216 -5.62 17.61 24.97
C SER A 216 -4.53 17.63 26.05
N VAL A 217 -4.00 18.81 26.38
CA VAL A 217 -3.06 19.04 27.49
C VAL A 217 -3.81 19.07 28.82
N ASP A 218 -4.93 19.80 28.88
CA ASP A 218 -5.86 19.85 30.01
C ASP A 218 -6.24 18.43 30.44
N TYR A 219 -6.69 17.59 29.51
CA TYR A 219 -7.03 16.20 29.79
C TYR A 219 -5.87 15.35 30.35
N ILE A 220 -4.62 15.59 29.94
CA ILE A 220 -3.46 14.87 30.50
C ILE A 220 -3.22 15.32 31.93
N VAL A 221 -3.21 16.63 32.17
CA VAL A 221 -2.97 17.23 33.49
C VAL A 221 -4.07 16.83 34.49
N ASP A 222 -5.35 16.96 34.11
CA ASP A 222 -6.50 16.52 34.90
C ASP A 222 -6.40 15.04 35.32
N VAL A 223 -5.88 14.17 34.45
CA VAL A 223 -5.69 12.74 34.74
C VAL A 223 -4.50 12.53 35.67
N ILE A 224 -3.39 13.24 35.50
CA ILE A 224 -2.21 13.15 36.39
C ILE A 224 -2.59 13.62 37.80
N GLU A 225 -3.17 14.81 37.93
CA GLU A 225 -3.55 15.40 39.22
C GLU A 225 -4.59 14.52 39.94
N ARG A 226 -5.65 14.09 39.24
CA ARG A 226 -6.69 13.23 39.83
C ARG A 226 -6.11 11.89 40.30
N ILE A 227 -5.32 11.19 39.47
CA ILE A 227 -4.77 9.88 39.85
C ILE A 227 -3.72 10.03 40.96
N GLY A 228 -2.95 11.12 40.95
CA GLY A 228 -2.02 11.45 42.03
C GLY A 228 -2.75 11.58 43.37
N VAL A 229 -3.78 12.43 43.45
CA VAL A 229 -4.58 12.63 44.67
C VAL A 229 -5.30 11.34 45.11
N GLU A 230 -5.87 10.58 44.17
CA GLU A 230 -6.52 9.27 44.45
C GLU A 230 -5.56 8.28 45.12
N ASN A 231 -4.27 8.27 44.77
CA ASN A 231 -3.32 7.27 45.24
C ASN A 231 -2.47 7.74 46.43
N GLN A 232 -2.23 9.05 46.60
CA GLN A 232 -1.67 9.65 47.81
C GLN A 232 -2.47 9.25 49.06
N ALA A 233 -3.81 9.25 48.97
CA ALA A 233 -4.71 8.80 50.03
C ALA A 233 -4.62 7.30 50.37
N SER A 234 -3.84 6.52 49.59
CA SER A 234 -3.70 5.06 49.74
C SER A 234 -2.25 4.58 49.90
N ALA A 235 -1.29 5.51 50.07
CA ALA A 235 0.14 5.23 50.18
C ALA A 235 0.72 4.39 49.02
N LYS A 236 0.25 4.65 47.79
CA LYS A 236 0.61 3.90 46.58
C LYS A 236 1.36 4.77 45.58
N SER A 237 2.57 4.35 45.20
CA SER A 237 3.36 4.98 44.12
C SER A 237 2.72 4.72 42.75
N VAL A 238 2.61 5.78 41.94
CA VAL A 238 2.06 5.73 40.57
C VAL A 238 3.06 6.32 39.60
N LEU A 239 3.40 5.55 38.56
CA LEU A 239 4.29 5.96 37.48
C LEU A 239 3.49 6.51 36.30
N PHE A 240 3.79 7.73 35.85
CA PHE A 240 3.22 8.32 34.65
C PHE A 240 4.23 8.25 33.50
N LEU A 241 3.82 7.68 32.36
CA LEU A 241 4.66 7.50 31.18
C LEU A 241 4.10 8.30 30.00
N VAL A 242 4.86 9.26 29.47
CA VAL A 242 4.43 10.09 28.33
C VAL A 242 5.18 9.67 27.07
N ALA A 243 4.45 9.12 26.08
CA ALA A 243 5.06 8.75 24.80
C ALA A 243 5.37 9.99 23.95
N THR A 244 6.62 10.13 23.50
CA THR A 244 7.05 11.21 22.59
C THR A 244 7.96 10.68 21.47
N TYR A 245 8.34 11.59 20.56
CA TYR A 245 9.35 11.34 19.52
C TYR A 245 10.68 12.04 19.91
N VAL A 246 11.70 11.94 19.04
CA VAL A 246 13.01 12.59 19.24
C VAL A 246 12.84 14.10 19.48
N ILE A 247 11.99 14.76 18.68
CA ILE A 247 11.51 16.13 18.87
C ILE A 247 10.01 16.17 18.56
N GLY A 248 9.25 17.04 19.24
CA GLY A 248 7.80 17.06 19.25
C GLY A 248 7.26 16.60 20.61
N LYS A 249 6.07 17.10 20.94
CA LYS A 249 5.36 17.02 22.24
C LYS A 249 5.99 17.81 23.40
N GLU A 250 7.04 18.61 23.21
CA GLU A 250 7.66 19.37 24.31
C GLU A 250 6.66 20.29 25.02
N ARG A 251 5.70 20.89 24.30
CA ARG A 251 4.59 21.68 24.90
C ARG A 251 3.79 20.89 25.94
N ILE A 252 3.57 19.59 25.72
CA ILE A 252 2.86 18.73 26.70
C ILE A 252 3.71 18.58 27.96
N LEU A 253 5.02 18.30 27.81
CA LEU A 253 5.93 18.08 28.92
C LEU A 253 6.11 19.33 29.79
N LEU A 254 6.29 20.49 29.13
CA LEU A 254 6.39 21.79 29.79
C LEU A 254 5.11 22.14 30.56
N GLU A 255 3.93 21.90 29.99
CA GLU A 255 2.65 22.19 30.67
C GLU A 255 2.36 21.22 31.82
N ILE A 256 2.71 19.93 31.70
CA ILE A 256 2.63 18.98 32.83
C ILE A 256 3.52 19.49 33.98
N SER A 257 4.78 19.81 33.71
CA SER A 257 5.69 20.33 34.75
C SER A 257 5.16 21.61 35.40
N ARG A 258 4.70 22.57 34.58
CA ARG A 258 4.22 23.88 35.05
C ARG A 258 2.94 23.78 35.89
N ARG A 259 2.01 22.87 35.56
CA ARG A 259 0.73 22.72 36.27
C ARG A 259 0.84 21.75 37.45
N CYS A 260 1.36 20.54 37.22
CA CYS A 260 1.53 19.50 38.24
C CYS A 260 2.71 19.76 39.19
N LYS A 261 3.56 20.77 38.92
CA LYS A 261 4.72 21.21 39.74
C LYS A 261 5.76 20.11 40.01
N CYS A 262 5.99 19.27 39.00
CA CYS A 262 6.97 18.19 39.03
C CYS A 262 8.09 18.42 38.01
N LYS A 263 9.26 17.82 38.24
CA LYS A 263 10.25 17.59 37.17
C LYS A 263 9.69 16.59 36.16
N ILE A 264 10.28 16.50 34.97
CA ILE A 264 10.00 15.47 33.97
C ILE A 264 11.28 14.67 33.73
N HIS A 265 11.25 13.37 34.00
CA HIS A 265 12.38 12.50 33.70
C HIS A 265 12.48 12.24 32.19
N VAL A 266 13.71 12.28 31.66
CA VAL A 266 14.07 12.01 30.27
C VAL A 266 15.35 11.18 30.19
N ASP A 267 15.50 10.36 29.14
CA ASP A 267 16.81 9.75 28.86
C ASP A 267 17.82 10.80 28.36
N GLY A 268 19.12 10.53 28.53
CA GLY A 268 20.20 11.45 28.14
C GLY A 268 20.23 11.81 26.65
N ARG A 269 19.64 11.00 25.75
CA ARG A 269 19.51 11.34 24.33
C ARG A 269 18.42 12.38 24.13
N LYS A 270 17.29 12.27 24.84
CA LYS A 270 16.24 13.30 24.84
C LYS A 270 16.71 14.55 25.60
N MET A 271 17.48 14.42 26.67
CA MET A 271 18.11 15.54 27.37
C MET A 271 19.04 16.34 26.44
N ALA A 272 19.91 15.67 25.67
CA ALA A 272 20.77 16.35 24.69
C ALA A 272 19.96 17.14 23.64
N VAL A 273 18.82 16.62 23.16
CA VAL A 273 17.91 17.39 22.29
C VAL A 273 17.31 18.59 23.03
N LEU A 274 16.85 18.41 24.27
CA LEU A 274 16.27 19.48 25.08
C LEU A 274 17.28 20.57 25.45
N GLN A 275 18.56 20.25 25.61
CA GLN A 275 19.66 21.21 25.76
C GLN A 275 19.79 22.09 24.51
N VAL A 276 19.83 21.50 23.30
CA VAL A 276 19.85 22.28 22.03
C VAL A 276 18.60 23.16 21.89
N LEU A 277 17.43 22.69 22.36
CA LEU A 277 16.20 23.49 22.37
C LEU A 277 16.17 24.61 23.44
N GLY A 278 17.19 24.74 24.28
CA GLY A 278 17.25 25.74 25.35
C GLY A 278 16.47 25.36 26.62
N TYR A 279 15.98 24.11 26.71
CA TYR A 279 15.22 23.61 27.86
C TYR A 279 16.07 22.86 28.89
N GLY A 280 17.31 22.46 28.56
CA GLY A 280 18.18 21.68 29.44
C GLY A 280 18.49 22.36 30.79
N GLU A 281 18.73 23.68 30.79
CA GLU A 281 19.04 24.46 32.00
C GLU A 281 17.80 24.94 32.76
N SER A 282 16.58 24.65 32.27
CA SER A 282 15.33 25.19 32.84
C SER A 282 14.92 24.62 34.20
N GLY A 283 15.61 23.57 34.68
CA GLY A 283 15.24 22.82 35.89
C GLY A 283 13.96 21.97 35.76
N VAL A 284 13.26 22.04 34.62
CA VAL A 284 12.05 21.24 34.32
C VAL A 284 12.38 19.77 34.09
N PHE A 285 13.51 19.48 33.46
CA PHE A 285 13.90 18.13 33.04
C PHE A 285 15.00 17.56 33.94
N THR A 286 15.06 16.24 34.04
CA THR A 286 16.10 15.51 34.77
C THR A 286 16.42 14.16 34.12
N GLU A 287 17.66 13.71 34.25
CA GLU A 287 18.10 12.36 33.86
C GLU A 287 18.03 11.36 35.04
N ASP A 288 17.81 11.84 36.28
CA ASP A 288 17.61 10.98 37.45
C ASP A 288 16.19 10.37 37.42
N GLU A 289 16.08 9.06 37.60
CA GLU A 289 14.79 8.36 37.65
C GLU A 289 14.06 8.53 38.99
N SER A 290 14.76 8.94 40.06
CA SER A 290 14.20 9.11 41.40
C SER A 290 13.64 10.51 41.69
N GLU A 291 13.94 11.49 40.83
CA GLU A 291 13.48 12.88 40.98
C GLU A 291 12.07 13.17 40.43
N SER A 292 11.44 12.23 39.71
CA SER A 292 10.09 12.41 39.17
C SER A 292 9.37 11.11 38.86
N ASP A 293 8.09 11.03 39.26
CA ASP A 293 7.16 9.98 38.85
C ASP A 293 6.65 10.13 37.40
N VAL A 294 7.08 11.17 36.66
CA VAL A 294 6.64 11.46 35.27
C VAL A 294 7.81 11.30 34.31
N HIS A 295 7.85 10.18 33.59
CA HIS A 295 8.94 9.84 32.66
C HIS A 295 8.48 9.91 31.21
N VAL A 296 9.34 10.45 30.35
CA VAL A 296 9.20 10.38 28.89
C VAL A 296 9.65 9.00 28.41
N VAL A 297 8.91 8.41 27.47
CA VAL A 297 9.24 7.12 26.86
C VAL A 297 9.08 7.14 25.34
N GLY A 298 9.79 6.23 24.66
CA GLY A 298 9.55 5.93 23.25
C GLY A 298 8.22 5.21 23.04
N TRP A 299 7.57 5.45 21.89
CA TRP A 299 6.24 4.95 21.54
C TRP A 299 5.99 3.46 21.85
N SER A 300 6.95 2.60 21.48
CA SER A 300 6.89 1.14 21.63
C SER A 300 6.81 0.64 23.08
N VAL A 301 7.14 1.48 24.07
CA VAL A 301 6.98 1.16 25.49
C VAL A 301 5.51 1.06 25.89
N LEU A 302 4.63 1.87 25.28
CA LEU A 302 3.19 1.87 25.58
C LEU A 302 2.38 1.04 24.57
N GLY A 303 2.82 0.91 23.32
CA GLY A 303 2.13 0.05 22.35
C GLY A 303 2.53 0.22 20.89
N GLU A 304 1.80 -0.49 20.03
CA GLU A 304 1.96 -0.45 18.57
C GLU A 304 0.63 -0.07 17.89
N THR A 305 0.70 0.65 16.78
CA THR A 305 -0.44 1.26 16.07
C THR A 305 -0.75 0.59 14.73
N TRP A 306 -0.87 -0.75 14.68
CA TRP A 306 -1.34 -1.43 13.46
C TRP A 306 -2.08 -2.77 13.67
N PRO A 307 -3.23 -3.02 13.01
CA PRO A 307 -4.11 -2.05 12.33
C PRO A 307 -5.00 -1.26 13.32
N TYR A 308 -4.81 -1.47 14.62
CA TYR A 308 -5.43 -0.76 15.75
C TYR A 308 -4.42 -0.67 16.89
N PHE A 309 -4.59 0.25 17.84
CA PHE A 309 -3.66 0.36 18.97
C PHE A 309 -3.66 -0.90 19.85
N ARG A 310 -2.46 -1.46 20.07
CA ARG A 310 -2.21 -2.65 20.88
C ARG A 310 -1.36 -2.26 22.11
N PRO A 311 -1.95 -2.24 23.33
CA PRO A 311 -1.24 -1.94 24.58
C PRO A 311 -0.06 -2.89 24.86
N ASN A 312 1.10 -2.34 25.20
CA ASN A 312 2.27 -3.09 25.67
C ASN A 312 2.29 -3.20 27.20
N PHE A 313 1.23 -3.79 27.78
CA PHE A 313 1.15 -4.03 29.22
C PHE A 313 2.27 -4.93 29.77
N VAL A 314 3.00 -5.66 28.91
CA VAL A 314 4.17 -6.45 29.31
C VAL A 314 5.34 -5.53 29.65
N LYS A 315 5.73 -4.62 28.74
CA LYS A 315 6.82 -3.66 29.00
C LYS A 315 6.47 -2.69 30.13
N MET A 316 5.21 -2.25 30.24
CA MET A 316 4.75 -1.47 31.39
C MET A 316 4.88 -2.23 32.71
N LYS A 317 4.60 -3.55 32.73
CA LYS A 317 4.77 -4.39 33.93
C LYS A 317 6.23 -4.61 34.29
N GLU A 318 7.11 -4.75 33.32
CA GLU A 318 8.56 -4.82 33.55
C GLU A 318 9.03 -3.54 34.26
N ILE A 319 8.77 -2.37 33.70
CA ILE A 319 9.16 -1.07 34.28
C ILE A 319 8.53 -0.86 35.67
N MET A 320 7.26 -1.26 35.85
CA MET A 320 6.58 -1.18 37.15
C MET A 320 7.30 -1.96 38.25
N ILE A 321 7.76 -3.18 37.94
CA ILE A 321 8.46 -4.05 38.90
C ILE A 321 9.90 -3.56 39.12
N GLU A 322 10.59 -3.20 38.04
CA GLU A 322 11.97 -2.71 38.01
C GLU A 322 12.15 -1.44 38.84
N ARG A 323 11.20 -0.50 38.76
CA ARG A 323 11.20 0.77 39.50
C ARG A 323 10.33 0.79 40.77
N GLY A 324 9.78 -0.35 41.21
CA GLY A 324 9.06 -0.45 42.49
C GLY A 324 7.69 0.27 42.57
N TYR A 325 7.01 0.48 41.44
CA TYR A 325 5.71 1.15 41.39
C TYR A 325 4.54 0.20 41.62
N SER A 326 3.40 0.74 42.09
CA SER A 326 2.17 -0.04 42.34
C SER A 326 1.12 0.08 41.22
N LYS A 327 1.21 1.14 40.40
CA LYS A 327 0.35 1.46 39.25
C LYS A 327 1.15 2.17 38.17
N VAL A 328 0.82 1.97 36.89
CA VAL A 328 1.40 2.74 35.78
C VAL A 328 0.32 3.29 34.85
N VAL A 329 0.43 4.57 34.51
CA VAL A 329 -0.49 5.30 33.63
C VAL A 329 0.28 5.83 32.42
N GLY A 330 -0.02 5.31 31.24
CA GLY A 330 0.59 5.74 29.97
C GLY A 330 -0.26 6.77 29.25
N PHE A 331 0.37 7.80 28.68
CA PHE A 331 -0.24 8.77 27.76
C PHE A 331 0.34 8.61 26.36
N VAL A 332 -0.55 8.57 25.37
CA VAL A 332 -0.22 8.31 23.96
C VAL A 332 -0.79 9.45 23.10
N PRO A 333 -0.04 10.56 22.90
CA PRO A 333 -0.54 11.78 22.25
C PRO A 333 -0.41 11.69 20.72
N THR A 334 -1.51 11.47 20.00
CA THR A 334 -1.51 11.32 18.53
C THR A 334 -2.85 11.56 17.85
N GLY A 335 -2.84 12.12 16.64
CA GLY A 335 -4.02 12.17 15.76
C GLY A 335 -4.40 10.80 15.16
N TRP A 336 -3.46 9.85 15.08
CA TRP A 336 -3.64 8.57 14.38
C TRP A 336 -4.69 7.62 15.00
N THR A 337 -5.10 7.85 16.25
CA THR A 337 -6.04 6.96 16.98
C THR A 337 -7.51 7.32 16.85
N TYR A 338 -7.87 8.39 16.13
CA TYR A 338 -9.25 8.92 16.13
C TYR A 338 -10.05 8.63 14.85
N GLU A 339 -11.03 7.73 14.98
CA GLU A 339 -12.20 7.67 14.10
C GLU A 339 -13.43 8.07 14.93
N VAL A 340 -14.21 9.03 14.42
CA VAL A 340 -15.02 9.90 15.29
C VAL A 340 -16.27 9.21 15.84
N LYS A 341 -16.31 9.07 17.18
CA LYS A 341 -17.45 9.56 17.97
C LYS A 341 -16.94 10.68 18.87
N ARG A 342 -17.49 11.89 18.73
CA ARG A 342 -17.07 13.07 19.51
C ARG A 342 -17.19 12.82 21.02
N ASN A 343 -16.35 13.52 21.79
CA ASN A 343 -16.41 13.68 23.26
C ASN A 343 -16.01 12.48 24.13
N LYS A 344 -15.20 11.52 23.64
CA LYS A 344 -14.50 10.56 24.53
C LYS A 344 -13.04 10.32 24.12
N PHE A 345 -12.14 10.48 25.08
CA PHE A 345 -10.76 10.00 25.04
C PHE A 345 -10.76 8.48 25.27
N ALA A 346 -9.96 7.73 24.50
CA ALA A 346 -10.03 6.27 24.53
C ALA A 346 -9.00 5.69 25.51
N VAL A 347 -9.47 5.16 26.64
CA VAL A 347 -8.61 4.49 27.62
C VAL A 347 -8.53 2.98 27.35
N ARG A 348 -7.39 2.37 27.68
CA ARG A 348 -7.17 0.92 27.72
C ARG A 348 -6.64 0.57 29.11
N ALA A 349 -7.51 0.00 29.94
CA ALA A 349 -7.17 -0.43 31.30
C ALA A 349 -7.00 -1.94 31.38
N LYS A 350 -6.05 -2.41 32.20
CA LYS A 350 -5.90 -3.81 32.62
C LYS A 350 -5.12 -3.86 33.94
N ASP A 351 -5.64 -4.54 34.95
CA ASP A 351 -4.96 -4.73 36.24
C ASP A 351 -4.50 -3.36 36.82
N SER A 352 -3.20 -3.20 37.15
CA SER A 352 -2.59 -1.94 37.61
C SER A 352 -2.17 -0.97 36.49
N PHE A 353 -2.64 -1.18 35.25
CA PHE A 353 -2.19 -0.43 34.06
C PHE A 353 -3.33 0.30 33.37
N GLU A 354 -3.14 1.59 33.09
CA GLU A 354 -4.03 2.40 32.24
C GLU A 354 -3.23 3.03 31.10
N ILE A 355 -3.78 3.05 29.88
CA ILE A 355 -3.22 3.80 28.75
C ILE A 355 -4.27 4.71 28.15
N HIS A 356 -4.00 6.00 28.12
CA HIS A 356 -4.85 7.06 27.60
C HIS A 356 -4.42 7.41 26.17
N LEU A 357 -5.27 7.12 25.19
CA LEU A 357 -5.08 7.56 23.80
C LEU A 357 -5.61 9.01 23.68
N VAL A 358 -4.68 9.95 23.56
CA VAL A 358 -4.97 11.40 23.58
C VAL A 358 -4.90 11.93 22.14
N PRO A 359 -5.98 12.48 21.57
CA PRO A 359 -6.04 12.95 20.17
C PRO A 359 -5.28 14.28 19.93
N TYR A 360 -4.01 14.34 20.32
CA TYR A 360 -3.13 15.49 20.17
C TYR A 360 -2.38 15.45 18.82
N SER A 361 -2.57 16.48 17.99
CA SER A 361 -1.89 16.65 16.70
C SER A 361 -0.98 17.88 16.67
N GLU A 362 0.16 17.74 16.01
CA GLU A 362 1.09 18.81 15.60
C GLU A 362 1.00 19.11 14.09
N HIS A 363 0.08 18.43 13.39
CA HIS A 363 -0.32 18.76 12.02
C HIS A 363 -1.73 19.33 12.01
N SER A 364 -2.03 20.11 10.98
CA SER A 364 -3.36 20.65 10.68
C SER A 364 -4.40 19.55 10.51
N ASN A 365 -5.56 19.69 11.17
CA ASN A 365 -6.74 18.86 10.93
C ASN A 365 -7.46 19.24 9.61
N TYR A 366 -8.49 18.50 9.20
CA TYR A 366 -9.17 18.71 7.91
C TYR A 366 -9.77 20.12 7.73
N ASP A 367 -10.36 20.70 8.78
CA ASP A 367 -10.96 22.03 8.73
C ASP A 367 -9.89 23.14 8.85
N GLU A 368 -8.85 22.91 9.66
CA GLU A 368 -7.64 23.77 9.75
C GLU A 368 -6.96 23.90 8.38
N LEU A 369 -6.75 22.78 7.66
CA LEU A 369 -6.21 22.76 6.29
C LEU A 369 -7.08 23.57 5.32
N ARG A 370 -8.41 23.41 5.37
CA ARG A 370 -9.32 24.15 4.48
C ARG A 370 -9.38 25.63 4.80
N GLU A 371 -9.27 26.04 6.07
CA GLU A 371 -9.18 27.45 6.45
C GLU A 371 -7.87 28.09 5.94
N TYR A 372 -6.74 27.36 5.99
CA TYR A 372 -5.45 27.80 5.44
C TYR A 372 -5.47 27.96 3.91
N VAL A 373 -5.96 26.97 3.16
CA VAL A 373 -6.07 27.08 1.69
C VAL A 373 -7.04 28.19 1.30
N LYS A 374 -8.15 28.38 2.02
CA LYS A 374 -9.09 29.49 1.80
C LYS A 374 -8.47 30.86 2.08
N PHE A 375 -7.54 30.96 3.03
CA PHE A 375 -6.82 32.19 3.35
C PHE A 375 -5.82 32.57 2.25
N LEU A 376 -4.99 31.63 1.78
CA LEU A 376 -4.01 31.90 0.72
C LEU A 376 -4.62 31.93 -0.69
N LYS A 377 -5.78 31.30 -0.91
CA LYS A 377 -6.49 31.18 -2.21
C LYS A 377 -5.54 30.91 -3.41
N PRO A 378 -4.67 29.89 -3.35
CA PRO A 378 -3.64 29.69 -4.36
C PRO A 378 -4.21 29.18 -5.69
N LYS A 379 -3.44 29.29 -6.77
CA LYS A 379 -3.84 28.73 -8.09
C LYS A 379 -3.85 27.20 -8.05
N ARG A 380 -2.88 26.54 -7.43
CA ARG A 380 -2.84 25.07 -7.29
C ARG A 380 -2.37 24.59 -5.92
N VAL A 381 -2.83 23.39 -5.54
CA VAL A 381 -2.37 22.65 -4.34
C VAL A 381 -1.58 21.43 -4.79
N ILE A 382 -0.38 21.27 -4.25
CA ILE A 382 0.52 20.12 -4.42
C ILE A 382 0.58 19.40 -3.07
N PRO A 383 0.14 18.13 -2.96
CA PRO A 383 0.26 17.38 -1.71
C PRO A 383 1.72 16.98 -1.45
N THR A 384 2.17 17.10 -0.20
CA THR A 384 3.47 16.56 0.24
C THR A 384 3.37 15.13 0.80
N VAL A 385 2.18 14.69 1.24
CA VAL A 385 1.98 13.41 1.96
C VAL A 385 0.93 12.53 1.29
N GLY A 386 1.26 11.26 1.05
CA GLY A 386 0.32 10.23 0.58
C GLY A 386 0.83 9.29 -0.51
N LEU A 387 0.05 8.23 -0.79
CA LEU A 387 0.29 7.32 -1.92
C LEU A 387 0.13 8.07 -3.25
N ASP A 388 1.05 7.84 -4.20
CA ASP A 388 1.15 8.53 -5.49
C ASP A 388 1.48 10.05 -5.44
N VAL A 389 2.00 10.61 -4.33
CA VAL A 389 2.43 12.04 -4.27
C VAL A 389 3.42 12.43 -5.38
N GLU A 390 4.32 11.51 -5.74
CA GLU A 390 5.32 11.68 -6.81
C GLU A 390 4.70 11.82 -8.22
N LYS A 391 3.37 11.64 -8.35
CA LYS A 391 2.61 11.74 -9.61
C LYS A 391 1.45 12.71 -9.42
N LEU A 392 1.63 13.96 -9.87
CA LEU A 392 0.61 15.02 -9.71
C LEU A 392 -0.76 14.67 -10.32
N ASP A 393 -0.80 13.78 -11.32
CA ASP A 393 -2.01 13.27 -11.99
C ASP A 393 -2.48 11.91 -11.43
N GLY A 394 -1.88 11.45 -10.32
CA GLY A 394 -2.27 10.24 -9.63
C GLY A 394 -3.72 10.30 -9.14
N LYS A 395 -4.41 9.15 -9.13
CA LYS A 395 -5.81 9.06 -8.69
C LYS A 395 -6.03 9.53 -7.24
N HIS A 396 -5.00 9.40 -6.40
CA HIS A 396 -4.99 9.92 -5.04
C HIS A 396 -4.80 11.45 -5.02
N ALA A 397 -3.82 11.99 -5.76
CA ALA A 397 -3.62 13.44 -5.89
C ALA A 397 -4.86 14.16 -6.45
N TYR A 398 -5.56 13.59 -7.43
CA TYR A 398 -6.82 14.14 -7.94
C TYR A 398 -7.95 14.14 -6.90
N LYS A 399 -8.14 13.04 -6.17
CA LYS A 399 -9.09 12.98 -5.05
C LYS A 399 -8.75 13.99 -3.95
N MET A 400 -7.47 14.15 -3.64
CA MET A 400 -6.95 15.10 -2.65
C MET A 400 -7.29 16.54 -3.04
N LYS A 401 -6.96 16.93 -4.28
CA LYS A 401 -7.26 18.26 -4.84
C LYS A 401 -8.75 18.60 -4.77
N LYS A 402 -9.66 17.61 -4.90
CA LYS A 402 -11.12 17.82 -4.79
C LYS A 402 -11.57 18.36 -3.41
N HIS A 403 -10.83 18.11 -2.32
CA HIS A 403 -11.16 18.67 -1.00
C HIS A 403 -11.00 20.20 -0.92
N PHE A 404 -10.31 20.79 -1.91
CA PHE A 404 -10.01 22.22 -2.02
C PHE A 404 -10.70 22.91 -3.22
N ALA A 405 -11.62 22.22 -3.91
CA ALA A 405 -12.48 22.85 -4.93
C ALA A 405 -13.29 24.00 -4.32
N GLY A 406 -13.41 25.12 -5.05
CA GLY A 406 -13.99 26.37 -4.56
C GLY A 406 -13.16 27.13 -3.52
N LEU A 407 -11.97 26.63 -3.13
CA LEU A 407 -11.03 27.32 -2.21
C LEU A 407 -9.74 27.79 -2.90
N VAL A 408 -9.50 27.35 -4.13
CA VAL A 408 -8.38 27.76 -5.00
C VAL A 408 -8.82 28.85 -5.99
N ASP A 409 -7.89 29.51 -6.67
CA ASP A 409 -8.21 30.45 -7.73
C ASP A 409 -8.59 29.75 -9.05
N GLU A 410 -9.85 29.33 -9.15
CA GLU A 410 -10.39 28.67 -10.35
C GLU A 410 -10.47 29.57 -11.58
N MET A 411 -10.41 30.91 -11.43
CA MET A 411 -10.43 31.83 -12.59
C MET A 411 -9.10 31.82 -13.32
N ALA A 412 -7.98 31.86 -12.60
CA ALA A 412 -6.65 31.71 -13.18
C ALA A 412 -6.51 30.37 -13.93
N ASN A 413 -6.96 29.26 -13.30
CA ASN A 413 -6.93 27.93 -13.93
C ASN A 413 -7.79 27.85 -15.21
N LYS A 414 -8.93 28.57 -15.27
CA LYS A 414 -9.75 28.65 -16.49
C LYS A 414 -9.07 29.45 -17.60
N GLN A 415 -8.34 30.52 -17.28
CA GLN A 415 -7.58 31.27 -18.28
C GLN A 415 -6.40 30.47 -18.84
N ASP A 416 -5.62 29.79 -17.99
CA ASP A 416 -4.53 28.89 -18.44
C ASP A 416 -5.09 27.77 -19.34
N PHE A 417 -6.23 27.17 -18.97
CA PHE A 417 -6.92 26.16 -19.77
C PHE A 417 -7.36 26.70 -21.15
N LEU A 418 -7.97 27.88 -21.20
CA LEU A 418 -8.41 28.52 -22.45
C LEU A 418 -7.23 28.97 -23.34
N MET A 419 -6.10 29.40 -22.75
CA MET A 419 -4.88 29.70 -23.49
C MET A 419 -4.29 28.47 -24.17
N GLY A 420 -4.37 27.29 -23.53
CA GLY A 420 -3.94 26.02 -24.12
C GLY A 420 -4.61 25.69 -25.46
N PHE A 421 -5.90 26.01 -25.62
CA PHE A 421 -6.61 25.83 -26.90
C PHE A 421 -6.12 26.75 -28.02
N ARG A 422 -5.62 27.96 -27.69
CA ARG A 422 -5.07 28.89 -28.68
C ARG A 422 -3.71 28.42 -29.22
N GLN A 423 -2.97 27.65 -28.45
CA GLN A 423 -1.62 27.18 -28.80
C GLN A 423 -1.65 25.93 -29.69
N GLY A 424 -2.62 25.03 -29.47
CA GLY A 424 -2.79 23.80 -30.28
C GLY A 424 -3.18 24.00 -31.75
N CYS A 425 -3.62 25.21 -32.15
CA CYS A 425 -4.05 25.52 -33.52
C CYS A 425 -2.96 26.17 -34.40
N ARG A 426 -1.67 26.11 -34.02
CA ARG A 426 -0.55 26.61 -34.86
C ARG A 426 0.53 25.57 -35.22
N GLU A 427 0.63 24.45 -34.52
CA GLU A 427 1.75 23.50 -34.69
C GLU A 427 1.68 22.62 -35.97
N THR A 428 0.68 22.78 -36.84
CA THR A 428 0.48 21.94 -38.03
C THR A 428 1.21 22.40 -39.30
N ASN A 429 1.78 23.62 -39.32
CA ASN A 429 2.34 24.21 -40.56
C ASN A 429 3.87 24.37 -40.59
N GLU A 430 4.61 24.06 -39.53
CA GLU A 430 6.08 24.22 -39.46
C GLU A 430 6.85 22.89 -39.41
N LYS A 431 6.45 21.91 -40.24
CA LYS A 431 7.15 20.60 -40.39
C LYS A 431 7.33 20.13 -41.84
N VAL A 432 7.35 21.07 -42.77
CA VAL A 432 7.90 20.92 -44.13
C VAL A 432 8.90 22.06 -44.31
N GLU A 433 9.97 21.84 -45.08
CA GLU A 433 11.11 22.77 -45.26
C GLU A 433 11.95 23.02 -43.99
N ASN A 434 12.81 22.06 -43.65
CA ASN A 434 14.18 22.31 -43.17
C ASN A 434 15.01 21.00 -43.17
N ASP A 435 15.29 20.48 -44.36
CA ASP A 435 16.20 19.35 -44.58
C ASP A 435 17.13 19.64 -45.77
N ALA A 436 17.87 20.75 -45.69
CA ALA A 436 18.84 21.19 -46.68
C ALA A 436 19.86 22.19 -46.08
N GLY A 437 21.10 22.17 -46.59
CA GLY A 437 21.95 23.38 -46.63
C GLY A 437 22.84 23.71 -45.42
N ILE A 438 23.84 22.87 -45.12
CA ILE A 438 25.08 23.39 -44.52
C ILE A 438 25.91 24.04 -45.63
N VAL A 439 26.20 25.36 -45.58
CA VAL A 439 27.42 25.95 -46.20
C VAL A 439 27.74 27.39 -45.72
N LEU A 440 28.92 27.53 -45.14
CA LEU A 440 29.94 28.61 -45.26
C LEU A 440 29.58 30.08 -45.64
N ASN A 441 29.85 30.97 -44.67
CA ASN A 441 30.80 32.12 -44.71
C ASN A 441 30.53 33.44 -45.49
N LYS A 442 30.84 34.56 -44.79
CA LYS A 442 31.04 35.97 -45.25
C LYS A 442 29.79 36.72 -45.75
N GLY A 443 29.63 38.03 -45.55
CA GLY A 443 30.42 39.02 -44.77
C GLY A 443 30.24 40.46 -45.32
N LEU A 444 30.61 41.49 -44.52
CA LEU A 444 30.55 42.94 -44.82
C LEU A 444 29.10 43.51 -44.82
N ASP A 445 28.77 44.61 -44.11
CA ASP A 445 29.10 46.04 -44.33
C ASP A 445 28.55 46.56 -45.68
N GLN A 446 27.88 47.71 -45.87
CA GLN A 446 27.57 48.95 -45.10
C GLN A 446 26.45 49.71 -45.90
N GLU A 447 25.66 50.72 -45.46
CA GLU A 447 25.37 51.42 -44.20
C GLU A 447 24.06 52.30 -44.36
N GLN A 448 23.57 52.95 -43.29
CA GLN A 448 22.62 54.12 -43.27
C GLN A 448 21.13 53.86 -43.68
N GLU A 449 20.14 54.68 -43.32
CA GLU A 449 20.11 56.06 -42.76
C GLU A 449 18.92 56.30 -41.77
N LEU A 450 18.75 57.55 -41.30
CA LEU A 450 17.53 58.20 -40.74
C LEU A 450 17.19 58.12 -39.22
N ARG A 451 17.84 59.04 -38.47
CA ARG A 451 17.23 60.11 -37.62
C ARG A 451 16.41 59.80 -36.34
N SER A 452 17.00 60.19 -35.21
CA SER A 452 16.37 60.96 -34.10
C SER A 452 16.01 62.42 -34.54
N PRO A 453 15.37 63.33 -33.74
CA PRO A 453 15.16 63.33 -32.28
C PRO A 453 13.82 63.94 -31.74
N GLU A 454 13.70 64.06 -30.41
CA GLU A 454 13.06 65.15 -29.59
C GLU A 454 11.58 65.61 -29.88
N MET A 455 10.83 66.28 -28.98
CA MET A 455 11.20 67.37 -28.06
C MET A 455 10.31 67.51 -26.80
N LYS A 456 10.85 68.27 -25.82
CA LYS A 456 10.39 68.57 -24.45
C LYS A 456 9.32 69.67 -24.33
N VAL A 457 8.57 69.67 -23.22
CA VAL A 457 8.25 70.80 -22.28
C VAL A 457 8.01 70.12 -20.90
N ILE A 458 8.55 70.41 -19.71
CA ILE A 458 9.14 71.56 -18.98
C ILE A 458 8.22 72.11 -17.85
N GLU A 459 8.55 71.71 -16.61
CA GLU A 459 8.51 72.48 -15.33
C GLU A 459 7.16 72.91 -14.68
N ASN A 460 7.02 73.15 -13.35
CA ASN A 460 8.00 73.21 -12.23
C ASN A 460 7.40 72.80 -10.84
N THR A 461 8.26 72.82 -9.80
CA THR A 461 8.11 72.78 -8.31
C THR A 461 6.78 73.31 -7.68
N ASP A 462 6.34 73.00 -6.44
CA ASP A 462 7.05 72.63 -5.19
C ASP A 462 6.15 72.02 -4.05
N GLN A 463 6.76 71.59 -2.93
CA GLN A 463 6.27 71.51 -1.51
C GLN A 463 4.87 70.97 -1.10
N GLY A 464 4.85 70.12 -0.04
CA GLY A 464 4.02 70.41 1.17
C GLY A 464 2.92 69.44 1.66
N HIS A 465 3.26 68.55 2.60
CA HIS A 465 2.49 68.12 3.80
C HIS A 465 0.96 67.78 3.80
N PHE A 466 0.68 66.55 4.31
CA PHE A 466 -0.38 66.15 5.28
C PHE A 466 -1.87 65.98 4.87
N LEU A 467 -2.45 64.86 5.38
CA LEU A 467 -3.77 64.61 6.03
C LEU A 467 -5.07 65.32 5.54
N ASP A 468 -6.28 64.73 5.63
CA ASP A 468 -6.70 63.53 6.37
C ASP A 468 -7.95 62.81 5.76
N SER A 469 -8.29 61.70 6.40
CA SER A 469 -9.42 60.76 6.34
C SER A 469 -10.84 61.19 5.87
N SER A 470 -11.62 60.13 5.54
CA SER A 470 -13.09 59.99 5.70
C SER A 470 -14.00 60.60 4.60
N SER A 471 -15.26 60.16 4.39
CA SER A 471 -15.92 58.83 4.58
C SER A 471 -17.33 58.81 3.94
N ASN A 472 -17.94 57.63 3.85
CA ASN A 472 -19.39 57.35 3.79
C ASN A 472 -20.23 57.65 2.52
N LEU A 473 -20.76 56.56 1.95
CA LEU A 473 -22.19 56.25 1.72
C LEU A 473 -23.14 57.31 1.09
N GLN A 474 -23.55 57.07 -0.17
CA GLN A 474 -24.95 56.97 -0.67
C GLN A 474 -24.87 56.49 -2.15
N GLU A 475 -25.73 55.71 -2.82
CA GLU A 475 -27.09 55.14 -2.73
C GLU A 475 -28.00 55.59 -3.92
N ARG A 476 -28.27 54.62 -4.84
CA ARG A 476 -29.47 54.47 -5.72
C ARG A 476 -29.80 55.43 -6.90
N GLY A 477 -30.11 54.79 -8.05
CA GLY A 477 -30.91 55.30 -9.20
C GLY A 477 -30.09 55.58 -10.47
N SER A 478 -30.32 55.04 -11.68
CA SER A 478 -31.53 54.94 -12.56
C SER A 478 -31.88 56.30 -13.21
N GLN A 479 -31.94 56.53 -14.54
CA GLN A 479 -31.89 55.69 -15.77
C GLN A 479 -30.77 56.25 -16.74
N ASP A 480 -30.60 55.96 -18.04
CA ASP A 480 -31.48 55.45 -19.12
C ASP A 480 -30.70 54.88 -20.34
N LEU A 481 -31.42 54.37 -21.36
CA LEU A 481 -30.91 53.61 -22.53
C LEU A 481 -30.68 54.47 -23.79
N THR A 482 -29.60 54.19 -24.55
CA THR A 482 -29.50 54.54 -25.99
C THR A 482 -28.78 53.47 -26.82
N VAL A 483 -29.34 53.22 -28.02
CA VAL A 483 -28.86 52.54 -29.25
C VAL A 483 -27.52 51.78 -29.21
N LEU A 484 -27.55 50.52 -29.67
CA LEU A 484 -26.41 49.60 -29.79
C LEU A 484 -26.27 49.08 -31.23
N ASP A 485 -25.07 48.60 -31.58
CA ASP A 485 -24.72 48.15 -32.93
C ASP A 485 -25.31 46.77 -33.27
N ASP A 486 -25.78 46.59 -34.52
CA ASP A 486 -26.36 45.34 -35.01
C ASP A 486 -25.28 44.26 -35.24
N GLU A 487 -24.06 44.65 -35.62
CA GLU A 487 -22.99 43.69 -35.97
C GLU A 487 -22.44 42.95 -34.73
N GLU A 488 -22.18 43.69 -33.63
CA GLU A 488 -21.83 43.12 -32.33
C GLU A 488 -22.98 42.23 -31.77
N THR A 489 -24.23 42.62 -32.04
CA THR A 489 -25.41 41.83 -31.64
C THR A 489 -25.44 40.48 -32.33
N GLU A 490 -25.09 40.40 -33.62
CA GLU A 490 -25.04 39.13 -34.34
C GLU A 490 -23.85 38.24 -33.96
N GLU A 491 -22.67 38.81 -33.67
CA GLU A 491 -21.52 38.01 -33.20
C GLU A 491 -21.82 37.35 -31.85
N ILE A 492 -22.43 38.09 -30.92
CA ILE A 492 -22.90 37.58 -29.62
C ILE A 492 -24.00 36.51 -29.81
N MET A 493 -24.93 36.72 -30.74
CA MET A 493 -25.98 35.75 -31.10
C MET A 493 -25.42 34.46 -31.71
N GLN A 494 -24.29 34.52 -32.42
CA GLN A 494 -23.62 33.32 -32.94
C GLN A 494 -22.90 32.55 -31.83
N GLN A 495 -22.20 33.25 -30.93
CA GLN A 495 -21.59 32.60 -29.75
C GLN A 495 -22.64 31.88 -28.88
N LEU A 496 -23.85 32.42 -28.76
CA LEU A 496 -24.96 31.72 -28.10
C LEU A 496 -25.46 30.50 -28.88
N ARG A 497 -25.57 30.56 -30.22
CA ARG A 497 -25.93 29.39 -31.05
C ARG A 497 -24.93 28.25 -30.91
N ASP A 498 -23.64 28.56 -30.74
CA ASP A 498 -22.59 27.56 -30.56
C ASP A 498 -22.58 26.94 -29.14
N CYS A 499 -23.21 27.61 -28.16
CA CYS A 499 -23.29 27.15 -26.76
C CYS A 499 -24.65 26.51 -26.36
N LEU A 500 -25.72 26.74 -27.13
CA LEU A 500 -27.09 26.33 -26.78
C LEU A 500 -27.66 25.27 -27.73
N PRO A 501 -28.70 24.52 -27.34
CA PRO A 501 -29.30 23.50 -28.19
C PRO A 501 -29.84 24.06 -29.51
N ILE A 502 -29.67 23.32 -30.62
CA ILE A 502 -30.06 23.73 -31.98
C ILE A 502 -31.56 24.05 -32.13
N TRP A 503 -32.41 23.57 -31.22
CA TRP A 503 -33.84 23.87 -31.20
C TRP A 503 -34.20 25.23 -30.59
N VAL A 504 -33.27 25.92 -29.91
CA VAL A 504 -33.53 27.25 -29.32
C VAL A 504 -33.66 28.29 -30.42
N THR A 505 -34.81 28.95 -30.48
CA THR A 505 -35.16 29.84 -31.59
C THR A 505 -34.48 31.20 -31.50
N ARG A 506 -34.29 31.88 -32.64
CA ARG A 506 -33.64 33.21 -32.72
C ARG A 506 -34.31 34.25 -31.80
N THR A 507 -35.62 34.19 -31.61
CA THR A 507 -36.35 35.04 -30.64
C THR A 507 -36.03 34.70 -29.20
N GLN A 508 -35.94 33.43 -28.82
CA GLN A 508 -35.55 33.02 -27.46
C GLN A 508 -34.10 33.44 -27.12
N LEU A 509 -33.19 33.45 -28.10
CA LEU A 509 -31.83 33.95 -27.91
C LEU A 509 -31.79 35.47 -27.64
N LEU A 510 -32.65 36.24 -28.33
CA LEU A 510 -32.79 37.69 -28.08
C LEU A 510 -33.40 37.97 -26.70
N ASP A 511 -34.46 37.26 -26.31
CA ASP A 511 -35.03 37.35 -24.95
C ASP A 511 -34.01 37.03 -23.86
N LEU A 512 -33.16 36.01 -24.07
CA LEU A 512 -32.07 35.67 -23.16
C LEU A 512 -31.09 36.84 -23.02
N LEU A 513 -30.59 37.39 -24.14
CA LEU A 513 -29.66 38.53 -24.16
C LEU A 513 -30.25 39.80 -23.52
N SER A 514 -31.53 40.08 -23.78
CA SER A 514 -32.25 41.18 -23.13
C SER A 514 -32.39 40.97 -21.62
N SER A 515 -32.54 39.72 -21.17
CA SER A 515 -32.62 39.39 -19.74
C SER A 515 -31.27 39.27 -19.03
N SER A 516 -30.16 39.08 -19.75
CA SER A 516 -28.80 38.92 -19.19
C SER A 516 -27.86 40.09 -19.49
N GLY A 517 -28.36 41.23 -19.97
CA GLY A 517 -27.55 42.41 -20.25
C GLY A 517 -26.43 42.16 -21.29
N ARG A 518 -26.72 41.36 -22.33
CA ARG A 518 -25.76 40.87 -23.35
C ARG A 518 -24.64 39.95 -22.86
N ASN A 519 -24.57 39.59 -21.57
CA ASN A 519 -23.58 38.64 -21.07
C ASN A 519 -23.90 37.20 -21.55
N VAL A 520 -23.05 36.65 -22.43
CA VAL A 520 -23.18 35.30 -23.01
C VAL A 520 -23.18 34.21 -21.94
N VAL A 521 -22.30 34.29 -20.95
CA VAL A 521 -22.15 33.24 -19.92
C VAL A 521 -23.37 33.20 -19.00
N GLU A 522 -23.95 34.37 -18.73
CA GLU A 522 -25.15 34.54 -17.91
C GLU A 522 -26.42 34.16 -18.68
N ALA A 523 -26.53 34.50 -19.97
CA ALA A 523 -27.59 33.99 -20.85
C ALA A 523 -27.62 32.45 -20.90
N VAL A 524 -26.45 31.81 -21.08
CA VAL A 524 -26.35 30.33 -21.12
C VAL A 524 -26.70 29.71 -19.77
N SER A 525 -26.26 30.31 -18.66
CA SER A 525 -26.58 29.82 -17.31
C SER A 525 -28.09 29.92 -17.03
N ASN A 526 -28.67 31.11 -17.26
CA ASN A 526 -30.10 31.38 -17.07
C ASN A 526 -30.99 30.49 -17.94
N PHE A 527 -30.55 30.12 -19.15
CA PHE A 527 -31.25 29.14 -19.99
C PHE A 527 -31.28 27.75 -19.34
N PHE A 528 -30.14 27.20 -18.94
CA PHE A 528 -30.09 25.85 -18.37
C PHE A 528 -30.71 25.75 -16.98
N GLU A 529 -30.71 26.83 -16.19
CA GLU A 529 -31.46 26.90 -14.92
C GLU A 529 -32.97 26.86 -15.17
N ARG A 530 -33.50 27.66 -16.13
CA ARG A 530 -34.93 27.62 -16.51
C ARG A 530 -35.37 26.28 -17.09
N GLU A 531 -34.55 25.64 -17.92
CA GLU A 531 -34.81 24.28 -18.42
C GLU A 531 -34.85 23.26 -17.27
N THR A 532 -34.00 23.43 -16.24
CA THR A 532 -33.99 22.56 -15.06
C THR A 532 -35.27 22.77 -14.23
N GLU A 533 -35.65 24.02 -13.95
CA GLU A 533 -36.90 24.34 -13.24
C GLU A 533 -38.13 23.82 -14.01
N PHE A 534 -38.17 23.97 -15.33
CA PHE A 534 -39.25 23.43 -16.16
C PHE A 534 -39.31 21.90 -16.11
N HIS A 535 -38.16 21.22 -16.16
CA HIS A 535 -38.08 19.77 -16.04
C HIS A 535 -38.56 19.28 -14.66
N GLU A 536 -38.16 19.95 -13.57
CA GLU A 536 -38.62 19.65 -12.22
C GLU A 536 -40.13 19.91 -12.03
N GLN A 537 -40.68 20.97 -12.64
CA GLN A 537 -42.13 21.24 -12.65
C GLN A 537 -42.91 20.16 -13.43
N VAL A 538 -42.39 19.70 -14.57
CA VAL A 538 -43.00 18.58 -15.34
C VAL A 538 -42.97 17.27 -14.55
N ILE A 539 -41.90 17.01 -13.78
CA ILE A 539 -41.82 15.86 -12.85
C ILE A 539 -42.82 16.00 -11.70
N ALA A 540 -42.96 17.19 -11.11
CA ALA A 540 -43.93 17.45 -10.05
C ALA A 540 -45.39 17.29 -10.54
N CYS A 541 -45.71 17.77 -11.75
CA CYS A 541 -47.03 17.62 -12.35
C CYS A 541 -47.34 16.18 -12.83
N THR A 542 -46.34 15.36 -13.13
CA THR A 542 -46.56 13.94 -13.47
C THR A 542 -46.67 13.03 -12.24
N THR A 543 -46.22 13.47 -11.06
CA THR A 543 -46.36 12.72 -9.80
C THR A 543 -47.71 12.94 -9.08
N SER A 544 -48.57 13.85 -9.55
CA SER A 544 -49.82 14.24 -8.87
C SER A 544 -51.11 13.60 -9.42
N VAL A 545 -51.05 12.78 -10.47
CA VAL A 545 -52.24 12.17 -11.11
C VAL A 545 -52.19 10.64 -11.09
N SER A 546 -52.64 10.02 -9.99
CA SER A 546 -52.97 8.58 -9.94
C SER A 546 -53.84 8.17 -8.73
N THR A 547 -55.04 8.75 -8.58
CA THR A 547 -56.06 8.26 -7.61
C THR A 547 -57.47 8.25 -8.20
N SER A 548 -57.83 7.14 -8.87
CA SER A 548 -59.22 6.74 -9.13
C SER A 548 -59.32 5.20 -9.28
N GLN A 549 -60.53 4.66 -9.12
CA GLN A 549 -60.79 3.22 -8.98
C GLN A 549 -61.20 2.53 -10.31
N PRO A 550 -61.17 1.17 -10.39
CA PRO A 550 -61.12 0.45 -11.67
C PRO A 550 -62.50 0.09 -12.26
N ILE A 551 -62.55 -0.19 -13.57
CA ILE A 551 -63.62 -0.96 -14.25
C ILE A 551 -63.12 -1.62 -15.56
N SER A 552 -63.67 -2.81 -15.81
CA SER A 552 -63.78 -3.65 -17.03
C SER A 552 -63.03 -3.34 -18.36
N LEU A 553 -62.37 -4.38 -18.86
CA LEU A 553 -62.38 -4.92 -20.25
C LEU A 553 -63.30 -4.21 -21.29
N ASN A 554 -62.77 -3.79 -22.46
CA ASN A 554 -62.82 -4.58 -23.73
C ASN A 554 -62.16 -3.88 -24.96
N ASP A 555 -62.16 -4.62 -26.08
CA ASP A 555 -61.53 -4.43 -27.41
C ASP A 555 -61.52 -3.07 -28.15
N SER A 556 -60.42 -2.90 -28.91
CA SER A 556 -60.34 -2.42 -30.31
C SER A 556 -60.35 -0.91 -30.71
N ALA A 557 -59.49 -0.64 -31.72
CA ALA A 557 -59.67 0.23 -32.89
C ALA A 557 -59.93 1.76 -32.78
N LEU A 558 -58.87 2.52 -33.17
CA LEU A 558 -58.87 3.56 -34.22
C LEU A 558 -59.59 4.94 -34.06
N VAL A 559 -58.82 5.99 -34.43
CA VAL A 559 -59.22 7.17 -35.25
C VAL A 559 -59.89 8.42 -34.59
N SER A 560 -59.01 9.31 -34.12
CA SER A 560 -58.88 10.74 -34.55
C SER A 560 -59.78 11.89 -34.04
N LYS A 561 -59.12 13.07 -33.95
CA LYS A 561 -59.60 14.46 -34.17
C LYS A 561 -60.59 15.15 -33.20
N LEU A 562 -60.01 16.03 -32.38
CA LEU A 562 -60.13 17.51 -32.47
C LEU A 562 -61.52 18.17 -32.26
N GLY A 563 -61.67 18.91 -31.16
CA GLY A 563 -62.76 19.87 -30.86
C GLY A 563 -62.43 20.71 -29.61
N SER A 564 -63.03 21.91 -29.45
CA SER A 564 -62.67 22.87 -28.39
C SER A 564 -63.84 23.79 -27.97
N VAL A 565 -63.61 24.64 -26.94
CA VAL A 565 -64.37 25.86 -26.53
C VAL A 565 -65.47 25.73 -25.42
N ASN A 566 -65.05 26.06 -24.19
CA ASN A 566 -65.60 27.01 -23.17
C ASN A 566 -67.02 26.94 -22.52
N SER A 567 -67.00 27.17 -21.18
CA SER A 567 -67.88 28.00 -20.31
C SER A 567 -69.40 27.73 -20.07
N SER A 568 -69.72 27.30 -18.82
CA SER A 568 -70.54 27.92 -17.71
C SER A 568 -71.65 29.00 -17.99
N PRO A 569 -72.50 29.49 -17.03
CA PRO A 569 -72.62 29.27 -15.56
C PRO A 569 -74.07 29.13 -14.95
N HIS A 570 -74.23 29.33 -13.61
CA HIS A 570 -75.45 29.41 -12.73
C HIS A 570 -76.10 28.07 -12.28
N GLY A 571 -76.55 27.83 -11.02
CA GLY A 571 -76.61 28.54 -9.70
C GLY A 571 -77.15 27.56 -8.60
N SER A 572 -77.57 27.85 -7.34
CA SER A 572 -77.48 28.99 -6.38
C SER A 572 -78.28 28.68 -5.07
N VAL A 573 -78.07 29.39 -3.92
CA VAL A 573 -78.94 29.46 -2.68
C VAL A 573 -78.93 28.19 -1.75
N GLU A 574 -79.17 28.13 -0.41
CA GLU A 574 -79.68 29.05 0.66
C GLU A 574 -78.85 29.11 2.00
N LEU A 575 -79.43 28.79 3.20
CA LEU A 575 -79.01 29.24 4.58
C LEU A 575 -79.54 28.30 5.73
N PRO A 576 -78.99 28.30 6.99
CA PRO A 576 -79.21 29.35 8.03
C PRO A 576 -78.03 29.67 9.00
N ARG A 577 -78.31 30.43 10.09
CA ARG A 577 -77.41 31.15 11.06
C ARG A 577 -76.87 30.25 12.23
N ILE A 578 -76.00 30.62 13.20
CA ILE A 578 -75.79 31.86 14.03
C ILE A 578 -74.30 32.04 14.49
N GLU A 579 -73.96 33.30 14.83
CA GLU A 579 -72.82 33.98 15.51
C GLU A 579 -72.00 33.27 16.64
N ASP A 580 -70.86 33.78 17.16
CA ASP A 580 -69.71 34.62 16.69
C ASP A 580 -68.70 34.86 17.88
N HIS A 581 -67.56 35.56 17.64
CA HIS A 581 -66.67 36.31 18.57
C HIS A 581 -65.49 35.57 19.28
N LYS A 582 -64.27 36.15 19.45
CA LYS A 582 -63.68 37.43 18.95
C LYS A 582 -62.13 37.52 19.06
N SER A 583 -61.49 38.07 18.02
CA SER A 583 -60.50 39.19 18.05
C SER A 583 -58.96 38.95 18.35
N PRO A 584 -58.03 39.91 18.07
CA PRO A 584 -56.89 39.62 17.16
C PRO A 584 -55.50 40.34 17.37
N ASN A 585 -54.53 40.01 16.49
CA ASN A 585 -53.47 40.87 15.87
C ASN A 585 -52.42 41.74 16.63
N LYS A 586 -51.22 41.77 16.00
CA LYS A 586 -50.17 42.85 15.90
C LYS A 586 -48.99 43.02 16.89
N MET A 587 -47.80 43.12 16.25
CA MET A 587 -46.65 44.05 16.47
C MET A 587 -45.52 43.83 17.52
N HIS A 588 -44.29 43.86 16.98
CA HIS A 588 -43.02 44.48 17.44
C HIS A 588 -42.24 44.05 18.72
N SER A 589 -40.92 43.90 18.49
CA SER A 589 -39.78 44.44 19.28
C SER A 589 -38.91 43.51 20.16
N ILE A 590 -37.75 43.11 19.60
CA ILE A 590 -36.37 43.33 20.10
C ILE A 590 -35.95 42.88 21.52
N LYS A 591 -34.80 42.16 21.54
CA LYS A 591 -33.83 41.89 22.63
C LYS A 591 -34.12 40.75 23.63
N SER A 592 -33.01 40.24 24.15
CA SER A 592 -32.84 39.01 24.93
C SER A 592 -32.51 39.30 26.40
N ILE A 593 -32.76 38.34 27.30
CA ILE A 593 -31.89 37.98 28.45
C ILE A 593 -32.36 36.67 29.13
N VAL A 594 -31.36 35.85 29.50
CA VAL A 594 -31.25 34.76 30.50
C VAL A 594 -32.51 34.18 31.21
N SER A 595 -32.63 32.83 31.12
CA SER A 595 -33.02 31.78 32.12
C SER A 595 -33.75 32.18 33.43
N PRO A 596 -34.74 31.39 33.96
CA PRO A 596 -34.46 30.02 34.48
C PRO A 596 -35.62 28.98 34.61
N GLY A 597 -35.30 27.75 35.03
CA GLY A 597 -35.95 27.18 36.25
C GLY A 597 -37.05 26.09 36.15
N LYS A 598 -36.64 24.83 36.35
CA LYS A 598 -37.34 23.67 36.99
C LYS A 598 -38.77 23.86 37.61
N ARG A 599 -39.69 22.90 37.33
CA ARG A 599 -40.52 22.12 38.32
C ARG A 599 -41.33 21.02 37.58
N LYS A 600 -41.20 19.72 37.91
CA LYS A 600 -41.81 18.90 39.01
C LYS A 600 -43.32 18.59 38.86
N LYS A 601 -43.64 17.29 38.82
CA LYS A 601 -44.73 16.64 39.59
C LYS A 601 -44.25 15.28 40.13
N THR A 602 -44.79 14.91 41.30
CA THR A 602 -44.43 13.81 42.24
C THR A 602 -45.46 13.81 43.37
N PRO A 603 -45.56 12.82 44.29
CA PRO A 603 -45.35 11.36 44.21
C PRO A 603 -46.50 10.56 44.91
N GLU A 604 -46.42 9.22 44.97
CA GLU A 604 -46.81 8.34 46.11
C GLU A 604 -46.40 6.88 45.77
N ASN A 605 -45.83 5.96 46.58
CA ASN A 605 -45.74 5.61 48.02
C ASN A 605 -46.73 4.55 48.56
N LYS A 606 -46.30 3.26 48.64
CA LYS A 606 -46.16 2.46 49.89
C LYS A 606 -45.56 1.03 49.65
N PRO A 607 -45.09 0.29 50.69
CA PRO A 607 -44.06 -0.78 50.54
C PRO A 607 -44.35 -2.12 51.29
N ASN A 608 -43.30 -2.95 51.48
CA ASN A 608 -43.11 -4.12 52.40
C ASN A 608 -43.14 -5.53 51.78
N LYS A 609 -42.50 -6.60 52.32
CA LYS A 609 -41.28 -6.82 53.16
C LYS A 609 -41.06 -8.36 53.39
N LYS A 610 -39.85 -8.79 53.84
CA LYS A 610 -39.50 -10.15 54.40
C LYS A 610 -39.43 -11.31 53.38
N VAL A 611 -38.73 -12.45 53.56
CA VAL A 611 -37.66 -12.99 54.48
C VAL A 611 -37.02 -14.20 53.74
N LYS A 612 -35.71 -14.37 53.53
CA LYS A 612 -34.56 -14.72 54.40
C LYS A 612 -34.56 -16.18 54.96
N ILE A 613 -33.54 -16.98 54.62
CA ILE A 613 -32.93 -18.06 55.44
C ILE A 613 -31.52 -18.39 54.87
N ASN A 614 -30.60 -18.91 55.70
CA ASN A 614 -29.17 -19.12 55.38
C ASN A 614 -28.71 -20.55 55.76
N SER A 615 -27.69 -21.07 55.05
CA SER A 615 -26.61 -21.96 55.56
C SER A 615 -25.57 -22.18 54.43
N ILE A 616 -24.22 -22.09 54.55
CA ILE A 616 -23.23 -22.27 55.65
C ILE A 616 -22.99 -23.76 55.97
N LEU A 617 -21.78 -24.32 56.08
CA LEU A 617 -20.37 -23.82 55.95
C LEU A 617 -19.76 -24.34 54.60
N GLU A 618 -18.53 -24.77 54.27
CA GLU A 618 -17.10 -24.91 54.73
C GLU A 618 -16.29 -25.04 53.37
N SER A 619 -15.02 -24.69 53.08
CA SER A 619 -13.68 -24.67 53.70
C SER A 619 -12.96 -26.05 53.80
N SER A 620 -11.64 -26.20 53.64
CA SER A 620 -10.57 -25.28 53.17
C SER A 620 -9.28 -26.00 52.71
N GLY A 621 -8.46 -25.32 51.88
CA GLY A 621 -6.99 -25.49 51.80
C GLY A 621 -6.38 -26.65 50.96
N SER A 622 -5.06 -26.69 50.69
CA SER A 622 -4.08 -25.58 50.54
C SER A 622 -2.76 -26.02 49.86
N LYS A 623 -2.09 -25.09 49.14
CA LYS A 623 -0.62 -24.99 48.86
C LYS A 623 0.10 -26.02 47.94
N GLN A 624 0.95 -25.46 47.05
CA GLN A 624 2.27 -25.97 46.58
C GLN A 624 2.29 -27.26 45.69
N SER A 625 3.29 -27.53 44.83
CA SER A 625 4.44 -26.72 44.32
C SER A 625 5.13 -27.33 43.07
N THR A 626 5.69 -26.47 42.21
CA THR A 626 7.05 -26.55 41.61
C THR A 626 7.53 -27.82 40.84
N ILE A 627 7.52 -27.70 39.49
CA ILE A 627 8.63 -28.03 38.53
C ILE A 627 9.05 -29.49 38.23
N THR A 628 9.72 -29.66 37.07
CA THR A 628 10.37 -30.88 36.49
C THR A 628 9.44 -32.08 36.15
N ARG A 629 9.43 -32.76 34.99
CA ARG A 629 10.27 -32.94 33.75
C ARG A 629 11.02 -34.29 33.70
N PHE A 630 11.05 -34.89 32.50
CA PHE A 630 11.68 -36.16 32.04
C PHE A 630 10.80 -37.44 32.13
N PHE A 631 10.78 -38.16 30.99
CA PHE A 631 10.28 -39.49 30.58
C PHE A 631 9.71 -40.47 31.65
N GLY A 632 8.73 -41.33 31.33
CA GLY A 632 8.00 -41.56 30.06
C GLY A 632 7.24 -42.91 30.03
N LYS A 633 6.84 -43.34 28.81
CA LYS A 633 6.12 -44.58 28.42
C LYS A 633 4.59 -44.65 28.60
N LEU A 634 4.00 -45.17 27.51
CA LEU A 634 2.66 -45.75 27.32
C LEU A 634 2.57 -47.15 28.02
N VAL A 635 1.43 -47.87 28.19
CA VAL A 635 0.04 -47.73 27.70
C VAL A 635 -0.98 -48.64 28.49
N THR A 636 -2.28 -48.47 28.24
CA THR A 636 -3.46 -49.37 28.49
C THR A 636 -4.11 -49.58 29.88
N ASN A 637 -5.43 -49.83 29.80
CA ASN A 637 -6.36 -50.44 30.79
C ASN A 637 -6.03 -51.96 30.98
N VAL A 638 -6.64 -52.79 31.84
CA VAL A 638 -8.07 -53.05 32.19
C VAL A 638 -8.14 -53.68 33.61
N SER A 639 -9.36 -53.90 34.15
CA SER A 639 -9.66 -54.82 35.27
C SER A 639 -9.07 -56.24 35.07
N GLN A 640 -8.90 -57.11 36.07
CA GLN A 640 -9.87 -57.53 37.11
C GLN A 640 -9.17 -58.09 38.37
N GLY A 641 -9.89 -58.78 39.27
CA GLY A 641 -9.44 -59.04 40.65
C GLY A 641 -8.55 -60.27 40.90
N ASP A 642 -7.85 -60.16 42.03
CA ASP A 642 -7.43 -61.18 43.01
C ASP A 642 -6.31 -62.23 42.75
N GLU A 643 -5.59 -62.47 43.87
CA GLU A 643 -4.62 -63.52 44.26
C GLU A 643 -3.28 -63.76 43.52
N VAL A 644 -2.21 -63.22 44.14
CA VAL A 644 -0.95 -63.89 44.55
C VAL A 644 -0.36 -65.00 43.64
N GLY A 645 0.80 -64.73 43.02
CA GLY A 645 1.68 -65.77 42.47
C GLY A 645 2.97 -65.21 41.85
N THR A 646 4.15 -65.71 42.25
CA THR A 646 5.46 -65.22 41.78
C THR A 646 5.98 -65.91 40.52
N THR A 647 6.71 -65.11 39.71
CA THR A 647 7.88 -65.46 38.86
C THR A 647 7.75 -66.28 37.55
N PHE A 648 8.19 -65.59 36.48
CA PHE A 648 9.08 -66.03 35.36
C PHE A 648 8.55 -66.75 34.09
N GLU A 649 9.10 -66.25 32.97
CA GLU A 649 9.39 -66.86 31.65
C GLU A 649 8.31 -67.10 30.56
N GLN A 650 8.56 -66.43 29.41
CA GLN A 650 8.35 -66.84 28.01
C GLN A 650 6.91 -67.00 27.42
N GLY A 651 6.81 -66.83 26.10
CA GLY A 651 5.62 -67.07 25.24
C GLY A 651 6.04 -67.96 24.05
N PRO A 652 5.49 -67.83 22.81
CA PRO A 652 4.37 -67.01 22.30
C PRO A 652 3.30 -67.90 21.60
N ASP A 653 2.37 -67.31 20.82
CA ASP A 653 1.94 -67.93 19.54
C ASP A 653 1.33 -66.90 18.56
N ASP A 654 1.27 -67.22 17.26
CA ASP A 654 1.03 -66.26 16.16
C ASP A 654 0.01 -66.75 15.10
N LYS A 655 -0.78 -65.83 14.50
CA LYS A 655 -1.72 -66.14 13.38
C LYS A 655 -1.94 -64.93 12.45
N ASN A 656 -1.60 -65.12 11.17
CA ASN A 656 -1.81 -64.15 10.09
C ASN A 656 -3.18 -64.35 9.39
N LEU A 657 -3.67 -63.29 8.74
CA LEU A 657 -4.89 -63.26 7.92
C LEU A 657 -4.56 -63.21 6.40
N LEU A 658 -5.58 -63.23 5.55
CA LEU A 658 -5.43 -63.28 4.09
C LEU A 658 -5.65 -61.90 3.43
N PRO A 659 -4.90 -61.55 2.36
CA PRO A 659 -4.94 -60.20 1.75
C PRO A 659 -6.31 -59.73 1.24
N SER A 660 -7.22 -60.64 0.90
CA SER A 660 -8.56 -60.32 0.42
C SER A 660 -9.43 -59.60 1.45
N ASP A 661 -9.21 -59.87 2.75
CA ASP A 661 -10.00 -59.28 3.82
C ASP A 661 -9.41 -57.95 4.31
N ALA A 662 -8.08 -57.77 4.23
CA ALA A 662 -7.43 -56.48 4.43
C ALA A 662 -7.96 -55.40 3.46
N ILE A 663 -8.21 -55.77 2.20
CA ILE A 663 -8.80 -54.88 1.17
C ILE A 663 -10.23 -54.42 1.54
N LYS A 664 -10.99 -55.22 2.30
CA LYS A 664 -12.29 -54.80 2.84
C LYS A 664 -12.16 -53.96 4.10
N LEU A 665 -11.21 -54.28 4.97
CA LEU A 665 -11.06 -53.65 6.28
C LEU A 665 -10.51 -52.22 6.21
N TYR A 666 -9.62 -51.95 5.24
CA TYR A 666 -8.90 -50.68 5.09
C TYR A 666 -9.23 -49.96 3.76
N ARG A 667 -10.45 -50.11 3.23
CA ARG A 667 -10.82 -49.61 1.89
C ARG A 667 -10.49 -48.12 1.72
N ASP A 668 -10.94 -47.29 2.65
CA ASP A 668 -10.87 -45.84 2.54
C ASP A 668 -9.43 -45.35 2.79
N GLU A 669 -8.69 -46.04 3.67
CA GLU A 669 -7.26 -45.84 3.89
C GLU A 669 -6.44 -46.25 2.66
N ILE A 670 -6.82 -47.32 1.95
CA ILE A 670 -6.18 -47.76 0.70
C ILE A 670 -6.43 -46.72 -0.41
N ASP A 671 -7.66 -46.23 -0.58
CA ASP A 671 -7.95 -45.16 -1.55
C ASP A 671 -7.18 -43.87 -1.21
N GLN A 672 -7.14 -43.48 0.06
CA GLN A 672 -6.38 -42.31 0.51
C GLN A 672 -4.87 -42.50 0.33
N PHE A 673 -4.34 -43.68 0.61
CA PHE A 673 -2.91 -44.00 0.41
C PHE A 673 -2.54 -43.98 -1.07
N ILE A 674 -3.33 -44.63 -1.94
CA ILE A 674 -3.15 -44.63 -3.40
C ILE A 674 -3.21 -43.21 -3.96
N GLN A 675 -4.13 -42.37 -3.47
CA GLN A 675 -4.20 -40.94 -3.84
C GLN A 675 -2.98 -40.14 -3.38
N ILE A 676 -2.34 -40.49 -2.24
CA ILE A 676 -1.13 -39.82 -1.76
C ILE A 676 0.12 -40.25 -2.53
N ILE A 677 0.27 -41.53 -2.88
CA ILE A 677 1.39 -42.01 -3.71
C ILE A 677 1.17 -41.82 -5.22
N ASN A 678 -0.02 -41.37 -5.63
CA ASN A 678 -0.46 -41.24 -7.03
C ASN A 678 -0.34 -42.56 -7.83
N GLY A 679 -0.70 -43.67 -7.16
CA GLY A 679 -0.57 -45.03 -7.69
C GLY A 679 -1.70 -45.44 -8.63
N SER A 680 -1.50 -46.52 -9.38
CA SER A 680 -2.52 -47.10 -10.27
C SER A 680 -3.31 -48.22 -9.57
N GLU A 681 -4.34 -48.75 -10.23
CA GLU A 681 -5.19 -49.81 -9.64
C GLU A 681 -4.41 -51.10 -9.33
N SER A 682 -3.32 -51.39 -10.04
CA SER A 682 -2.42 -52.52 -9.72
C SER A 682 -1.70 -52.33 -8.37
N SER A 683 -1.37 -51.09 -8.00
CA SER A 683 -0.71 -50.75 -6.73
C SER A 683 -1.60 -51.01 -5.50
N ARG A 684 -2.91 -51.20 -5.71
CA ARG A 684 -3.94 -51.32 -4.65
C ARG A 684 -3.74 -52.54 -3.74
N SER A 685 -3.26 -53.66 -4.27
CA SER A 685 -2.95 -54.86 -3.47
C SER A 685 -1.70 -54.67 -2.59
N TYR A 686 -0.70 -53.94 -3.10
CA TYR A 686 0.51 -53.61 -2.32
C TYR A 686 0.21 -52.59 -1.23
N ALA A 687 -0.60 -51.57 -1.52
CA ALA A 687 -1.12 -50.62 -0.53
C ALA A 687 -1.87 -51.32 0.61
N ALA A 688 -2.76 -52.27 0.30
CA ALA A 688 -3.45 -53.08 1.31
C ALA A 688 -2.46 -53.87 2.20
N THR A 689 -1.43 -54.47 1.59
CA THR A 689 -0.40 -55.25 2.30
C THR A 689 0.45 -54.39 3.25
N ILE A 690 0.75 -53.14 2.88
CA ILE A 690 1.46 -52.20 3.77
C ILE A 690 0.52 -51.71 4.88
N LEU A 691 -0.71 -51.32 4.55
CA LEU A 691 -1.68 -50.82 5.53
C LEU A 691 -2.09 -51.89 6.55
N GLU A 692 -2.16 -53.16 6.17
CA GLU A 692 -2.30 -54.27 7.11
C GLU A 692 -1.11 -54.34 8.09
N LYS A 693 0.12 -54.26 7.58
CA LYS A 693 1.35 -54.23 8.40
C LYS A 693 1.41 -53.01 9.34
N THR A 694 0.80 -51.88 8.99
CA THR A 694 0.70 -50.68 9.86
C THR A 694 -0.63 -50.55 10.57
N ARG A 695 -1.50 -51.57 10.48
CA ARG A 695 -2.86 -51.61 11.08
C ARG A 695 -3.75 -50.41 10.72
N GLY A 696 -3.54 -49.82 9.54
CA GLY A 696 -4.25 -48.66 9.02
C GLY A 696 -3.54 -47.31 9.22
N ASP A 697 -2.37 -47.24 9.88
CA ASP A 697 -1.63 -45.97 9.93
C ASP A 697 -0.99 -45.66 8.57
N ILE A 698 -1.63 -44.74 7.85
CA ILE A 698 -1.22 -44.22 6.53
C ILE A 698 0.16 -43.55 6.60
N ASN A 699 0.54 -42.89 7.71
CA ASN A 699 1.83 -42.21 7.81
C ASN A 699 2.96 -43.23 7.96
N MET A 700 2.78 -44.25 8.81
CA MET A 700 3.72 -45.36 8.88
C MET A 700 3.78 -46.14 7.56
N ALA A 701 2.65 -46.29 6.86
CA ALA A 701 2.62 -46.96 5.57
C ALA A 701 3.43 -46.19 4.51
N LEU A 702 3.31 -44.85 4.50
CA LEU A 702 4.04 -43.98 3.59
C LEU A 702 5.54 -43.96 3.92
N ASP A 703 5.91 -43.93 5.21
CA ASP A 703 7.32 -44.01 5.60
C ASP A 703 7.91 -45.39 5.25
N ILE A 704 7.17 -46.50 5.36
CA ILE A 704 7.61 -47.82 4.84
C ILE A 704 7.77 -47.80 3.32
N TYR A 705 6.78 -47.25 2.60
CA TYR A 705 6.80 -47.16 1.13
C TYR A 705 8.01 -46.36 0.62
N TYR A 706 8.27 -45.18 1.19
CA TYR A 706 9.38 -44.32 0.78
C TYR A 706 10.75 -44.71 1.40
N SER A 707 10.80 -45.66 2.34
CA SER A 707 12.07 -46.15 2.92
C SER A 707 12.61 -47.44 2.28
N ASN A 708 11.84 -48.10 1.41
CA ASN A 708 12.27 -49.30 0.68
C ASN A 708 12.75 -48.93 -0.75
N PRO A 709 14.07 -48.96 -1.04
CA PRO A 709 14.61 -48.45 -2.30
C PRO A 709 14.51 -49.42 -3.50
N GLU A 710 13.81 -50.55 -3.38
CA GLU A 710 13.82 -51.63 -4.38
C GLU A 710 12.48 -51.83 -5.14
N VAL A 711 11.44 -51.02 -4.87
CA VAL A 711 10.10 -51.20 -5.50
C VAL A 711 9.84 -50.18 -6.61
N ASP A 712 10.62 -50.28 -7.69
CA ASP A 712 10.25 -49.77 -9.03
C ASP A 712 10.90 -50.61 -10.17
N ARG A 713 10.89 -51.95 -10.03
CA ARG A 713 11.16 -52.90 -11.13
C ARG A 713 10.37 -54.19 -10.97
N GLY A 714 9.58 -54.49 -12.00
CA GLY A 714 8.82 -55.73 -12.19
C GLY A 714 7.74 -55.48 -13.25
N GLU A 715 7.47 -56.36 -14.20
CA GLU A 715 7.92 -57.75 -14.40
C GLU A 715 9.05 -57.81 -15.47
N SER A 716 9.90 -58.83 -15.59
CA SER A 716 9.66 -60.28 -15.44
C SER A 716 10.91 -61.07 -14.98
N GLU A 717 10.69 -62.33 -14.61
CA GLU A 717 11.68 -63.43 -14.48
C GLU A 717 12.49 -63.64 -15.79
N GLU A 718 13.70 -64.23 -15.84
CA GLU A 718 14.60 -64.92 -14.87
C GLU A 718 16.07 -64.84 -15.45
N LYS A 719 17.14 -65.61 -15.14
CA LYS A 719 17.45 -66.83 -14.35
C LYS A 719 18.96 -66.91 -14.03
N LEU A 720 19.37 -67.26 -12.79
CA LEU A 720 20.66 -67.93 -12.42
C LEU A 720 22.02 -67.21 -12.71
N VAL A 721 23.15 -67.36 -11.97
CA VAL A 721 23.47 -68.00 -10.67
C VAL A 721 24.80 -67.44 -10.07
N VAL A 722 25.05 -67.67 -8.75
CA VAL A 722 26.34 -67.57 -8.01
C VAL A 722 26.98 -66.16 -7.81
N CYS A 723 27.74 -65.86 -6.74
CA CYS A 723 27.58 -65.96 -5.27
C CYS A 723 28.93 -65.57 -4.59
N ARG A 724 28.92 -64.62 -3.63
CA ARG A 724 30.05 -64.24 -2.73
C ARG A 724 31.27 -63.58 -3.45
N LYS A 725 32.17 -62.81 -2.81
CA LYS A 725 32.48 -62.61 -1.37
C LYS A 725 33.20 -61.26 -1.08
N SER A 726 32.91 -60.66 0.07
CA SER A 726 33.82 -59.92 1.01
C SER A 726 34.89 -58.88 0.55
N VAL A 727 34.75 -57.66 1.10
CA VAL A 727 35.77 -56.88 1.88
C VAL A 727 36.97 -56.20 1.16
N GLN A 728 36.83 -54.86 1.02
CA GLN A 728 37.80 -53.75 1.21
C GLN A 728 39.18 -53.68 0.47
N PRO A 729 39.76 -52.46 0.31
CA PRO A 729 40.89 -52.18 -0.59
C PRO A 729 42.26 -52.32 0.06
N PRO A 730 43.36 -52.24 -0.72
CA PRO A 730 44.22 -51.05 -0.55
C PRO A 730 44.99 -50.55 -1.80
N CYS A 731 45.26 -49.23 -1.76
CA CYS A 731 46.48 -48.52 -2.20
C CYS A 731 47.03 -48.58 -3.66
N CYS A 732 47.64 -47.46 -4.04
CA CYS A 732 48.35 -47.21 -5.30
C CYS A 732 49.69 -47.97 -5.39
N ILE A 733 50.21 -48.16 -6.62
CA ILE A 733 51.63 -47.92 -6.95
C ILE A 733 51.84 -47.75 -8.47
N ARG A 734 52.92 -47.01 -8.78
CA ARG A 734 53.62 -46.68 -10.04
C ARG A 734 53.65 -47.82 -11.11
N ASN A 735 54.02 -47.63 -12.40
CA ASN A 735 55.00 -46.70 -13.01
C ASN A 735 54.99 -46.76 -14.57
N CYS A 736 55.69 -45.81 -15.25
CA CYS A 736 56.28 -45.91 -16.62
C CYS A 736 55.32 -46.07 -17.84
N SER A 737 55.69 -45.79 -19.11
CA SER A 737 56.68 -44.90 -19.80
C SER A 737 56.41 -44.99 -21.34
N SER A 738 57.16 -44.49 -22.36
CA SER A 738 58.39 -43.69 -22.56
C SER A 738 58.55 -43.28 -24.05
N GLY A 739 59.03 -42.06 -24.35
CA GLY A 739 59.57 -41.64 -25.67
C GLY A 739 58.55 -41.09 -26.70
N GLN A 740 58.92 -40.20 -27.65
CA GLN A 740 60.21 -39.53 -27.93
C GLN A 740 60.02 -38.06 -28.38
N GLU A 741 61.05 -37.24 -28.08
CA GLU A 741 61.73 -36.13 -28.81
C GLU A 741 61.01 -35.38 -29.98
N GLU A 742 61.26 -34.09 -30.26
CA GLU A 742 62.40 -33.16 -30.03
C GLU A 742 62.05 -32.00 -29.05
N GLN A 743 62.93 -31.41 -28.22
CA GLN A 743 64.13 -30.54 -28.47
C GLN A 743 63.78 -29.18 -29.15
N VAL A 744 64.26 -27.98 -28.74
CA VAL A 744 65.40 -27.57 -27.87
C VAL A 744 65.02 -26.47 -26.84
N SER A 745 65.90 -26.28 -25.85
CA SER A 745 65.97 -25.40 -24.66
C SER A 745 65.97 -23.85 -24.93
N ASP A 746 66.14 -22.91 -23.97
CA ASP A 746 66.89 -22.97 -22.69
C ASP A 746 66.67 -21.81 -21.69
N LYS A 747 66.77 -22.11 -20.37
CA LYS A 747 67.21 -21.24 -19.22
C LYS A 747 66.50 -19.86 -18.99
N LEU A 748 66.70 -19.10 -17.90
CA LEU A 748 67.00 -19.26 -16.45
C LEU A 748 66.98 -17.81 -15.89
N GLY A 749 66.48 -17.44 -14.71
CA GLY A 749 65.91 -18.14 -13.56
C GLY A 749 65.84 -17.15 -12.38
N HIS A 750 66.30 -17.55 -11.20
CA HIS A 750 66.53 -16.73 -9.99
C HIS A 750 65.32 -16.25 -9.16
N MET A 751 65.56 -16.26 -7.85
CA MET A 751 64.65 -15.95 -6.74
C MET A 751 65.15 -14.70 -6.02
N VAL A 752 64.24 -13.80 -5.57
CA VAL A 752 64.29 -13.02 -4.30
C VAL A 752 63.17 -11.95 -4.24
N GLY A 753 62.48 -11.85 -3.09
CA GLY A 753 62.22 -10.57 -2.40
C GLY A 753 61.08 -9.62 -2.83
N LEU A 754 60.02 -9.59 -1.99
CA LEU A 754 59.28 -8.40 -1.52
C LEU A 754 58.35 -7.59 -2.45
N SER A 755 57.38 -6.94 -1.78
CA SER A 755 56.54 -5.79 -2.19
C SER A 755 55.25 -6.02 -3.01
N VAL A 756 54.14 -5.76 -2.32
CA VAL A 756 52.92 -5.02 -2.73
C VAL A 756 52.80 -4.59 -4.21
N GLN A 757 51.79 -5.13 -4.94
CA GLN A 757 50.72 -4.38 -5.64
C GLN A 757 49.82 -5.31 -6.48
N GLY A 758 48.65 -4.80 -6.92
CA GLY A 758 47.98 -5.23 -8.16
C GLY A 758 46.83 -6.25 -8.03
N PRO A 759 45.59 -5.90 -8.46
CA PRO A 759 44.55 -6.89 -8.73
C PRO A 759 44.75 -7.50 -10.14
N VAL A 760 44.68 -8.84 -10.25
CA VAL A 760 44.81 -9.55 -11.54
C VAL A 760 43.55 -10.35 -11.83
N THR A 761 42.87 -9.91 -12.89
CA THR A 761 41.86 -10.56 -13.74
C THR A 761 41.38 -11.98 -13.39
N GLU A 762 40.06 -12.06 -13.14
CA GLU A 762 39.12 -13.12 -13.50
C GLU A 762 39.67 -14.45 -14.08
N SER A 763 39.52 -15.54 -13.31
CA SER A 763 39.51 -16.90 -13.84
C SER A 763 38.06 -17.34 -14.16
N VAL A 764 37.63 -17.03 -15.38
CA VAL A 764 36.38 -17.49 -16.01
C VAL A 764 36.51 -18.98 -16.38
N THR A 765 35.57 -19.89 -16.10
CA THR A 765 34.35 -19.85 -15.25
C THR A 765 33.99 -21.28 -14.82
N THR A 766 33.41 -21.46 -13.62
CA THR A 766 32.71 -22.70 -13.24
C THR A 766 31.20 -22.58 -13.46
N ASN A 767 30.68 -23.23 -14.51
CA ASN A 767 29.27 -23.55 -14.76
C ASN A 767 28.23 -22.50 -14.30
N PHE A 768 28.27 -21.30 -14.89
CA PHE A 768 27.17 -20.32 -14.76
C PHE A 768 26.01 -20.69 -15.71
N VAL A 769 24.77 -20.61 -15.23
CA VAL A 769 23.60 -20.63 -16.12
C VAL A 769 23.50 -19.27 -16.79
N LEU A 770 24.01 -19.16 -18.01
CA LEU A 770 23.77 -18.04 -18.89
C LEU A 770 22.44 -18.30 -19.60
N LEU A 771 21.47 -17.37 -19.48
CA LEU A 771 20.23 -17.34 -20.29
C LEU A 771 20.29 -16.18 -21.30
N PRO A 772 21.23 -16.16 -22.26
CA PRO A 772 21.27 -15.12 -23.30
C PRO A 772 19.94 -15.11 -24.07
N PRO A 773 19.26 -13.97 -24.24
CA PRO A 773 17.99 -13.92 -24.95
C PRO A 773 18.10 -14.25 -26.45
N GLU A 774 19.30 -14.14 -27.02
CA GLU A 774 19.54 -14.08 -28.47
C GLU A 774 20.23 -15.33 -29.05
N LYS A 775 20.92 -16.14 -28.22
CA LYS A 775 21.64 -17.35 -28.64
C LYS A 775 21.58 -18.43 -27.55
N TYR A 776 20.41 -19.06 -27.38
CA TYR A 776 20.21 -20.08 -26.35
C TYR A 776 20.00 -21.49 -26.93
N SER A 777 20.97 -22.36 -26.64
CA SER A 777 20.91 -23.80 -26.89
C SER A 777 20.46 -24.52 -25.60
N PRO A 778 19.30 -25.22 -25.58
CA PRO A 778 18.71 -25.76 -24.35
C PRO A 778 19.53 -26.85 -23.66
N ILE A 779 20.33 -27.59 -24.42
CA ILE A 779 21.16 -28.69 -23.89
C ILE A 779 22.48 -28.11 -23.34
N GLU A 780 23.17 -27.28 -24.11
CA GLU A 780 24.51 -26.77 -23.76
C GLU A 780 24.49 -25.72 -22.64
N HIS A 781 23.37 -25.00 -22.47
CA HIS A 781 23.22 -23.94 -21.45
C HIS A 781 22.36 -24.38 -20.24
N ALA A 782 22.01 -25.67 -20.16
CA ALA A 782 21.50 -26.28 -18.94
C ALA A 782 22.62 -26.42 -17.90
N CYS A 783 22.26 -26.60 -16.63
CA CYS A 783 23.23 -26.94 -15.56
C CYS A 783 23.09 -28.39 -15.05
N TRP A 784 22.58 -29.26 -15.91
CA TRP A 784 22.50 -30.71 -15.77
C TRP A 784 22.51 -31.33 -17.17
N THR A 785 22.70 -32.65 -17.26
CA THR A 785 22.72 -33.39 -18.53
C THR A 785 21.42 -34.17 -18.73
N ASP A 786 21.21 -34.68 -19.94
CA ASP A 786 20.20 -35.71 -20.20
C ASP A 786 20.36 -36.90 -19.24
N GLY A 787 19.24 -37.55 -18.92
CA GLY A 787 19.15 -38.62 -17.92
C GLY A 787 19.42 -38.23 -16.46
N GLN A 788 19.63 -36.94 -16.16
CA GLN A 788 19.70 -36.42 -14.78
C GLN A 788 18.43 -35.63 -14.44
N PRO A 789 17.94 -35.70 -13.18
CA PRO A 789 16.76 -34.93 -12.77
C PRO A 789 17.08 -33.43 -12.64
N ALA A 790 16.10 -32.55 -12.92
CA ALA A 790 16.37 -31.12 -13.00
C ALA A 790 16.66 -30.50 -11.61
N PRO A 791 17.80 -29.80 -11.43
CA PRO A 791 18.15 -29.17 -10.16
C PRO A 791 17.36 -27.88 -9.95
N TYR A 792 16.87 -27.67 -8.72
CA TYR A 792 16.19 -26.45 -8.29
C TYR A 792 17.07 -25.19 -8.49
N MET A 793 18.39 -25.36 -8.47
CA MET A 793 19.39 -24.36 -8.86
C MET A 793 19.09 -23.68 -10.20
N HIS A 794 18.56 -24.42 -11.19
CA HIS A 794 18.24 -23.84 -12.50
C HIS A 794 17.10 -22.82 -12.39
N LEU A 795 16.07 -23.11 -11.60
CA LEU A 795 15.02 -22.14 -11.27
C LEU A 795 15.57 -20.99 -10.42
N ALA A 796 16.35 -21.25 -9.38
CA ALA A 796 16.90 -20.22 -8.51
C ALA A 796 17.79 -19.21 -9.26
N ARG A 797 18.61 -19.68 -10.21
CA ARG A 797 19.43 -18.82 -11.09
C ARG A 797 18.57 -18.09 -12.13
N THR A 798 17.56 -18.75 -12.69
CA THR A 798 16.56 -18.09 -13.59
C THR A 798 15.82 -16.96 -12.87
N PHE A 799 15.39 -17.19 -11.63
CA PHE A 799 14.69 -16.22 -10.80
C PHE A 799 15.55 -14.99 -10.46
N ASP A 800 16.85 -15.18 -10.22
CA ASP A 800 17.80 -14.09 -9.98
C ASP A 800 18.03 -13.23 -11.23
N LEU A 801 18.22 -13.85 -12.40
CA LEU A 801 18.32 -13.14 -13.68
C LEU A 801 17.04 -12.37 -14.04
N VAL A 802 15.88 -12.96 -13.74
CA VAL A 802 14.56 -12.37 -13.99
C VAL A 802 14.23 -11.25 -12.99
N GLU A 803 14.67 -11.35 -11.73
CA GLU A 803 14.55 -10.26 -10.73
C GLU A 803 15.38 -9.02 -11.12
N GLY A 804 16.54 -9.21 -11.77
CA GLY A 804 17.38 -8.11 -12.26
C GLY A 804 16.85 -7.41 -13.53
N GLU A 805 15.86 -7.97 -14.23
CA GLU A 805 15.43 -7.52 -15.54
C GLU A 805 14.14 -6.67 -15.50
N LYS A 806 14.19 -5.47 -16.08
CA LYS A 806 13.05 -4.52 -16.14
C LYS A 806 12.15 -4.76 -17.36
N GLY A 807 12.68 -5.32 -18.44
CA GLY A 807 11.98 -5.56 -19.70
C GLY A 807 11.16 -6.86 -19.68
N LYS A 808 9.83 -6.76 -19.53
CA LYS A 808 8.91 -7.93 -19.51
C LYS A 808 9.11 -8.90 -20.70
N ILE A 809 9.42 -8.39 -21.89
CA ILE A 809 9.70 -9.22 -23.07
C ILE A 809 10.93 -10.11 -22.84
N LYS A 810 12.02 -9.53 -22.32
CA LYS A 810 13.27 -10.24 -22.02
C LYS A 810 13.10 -11.24 -20.86
N VAL A 811 12.32 -10.89 -19.83
CA VAL A 811 11.85 -11.84 -18.78
C VAL A 811 11.09 -13.02 -19.39
N THR A 812 10.23 -12.77 -20.39
CA THR A 812 9.47 -13.84 -21.07
C THR A 812 10.42 -14.78 -21.83
N TYR A 813 11.44 -14.25 -22.51
CA TYR A 813 12.45 -15.07 -23.18
C TYR A 813 13.36 -15.84 -22.20
N MET A 814 13.76 -15.26 -21.07
CA MET A 814 14.51 -15.96 -20.02
C MET A 814 13.74 -17.17 -19.48
N LEU A 815 12.45 -16.99 -19.16
CA LEU A 815 11.58 -18.09 -18.74
C LEU A 815 11.34 -19.11 -19.85
N CYS A 816 11.21 -18.67 -21.11
CA CYS A 816 11.07 -19.56 -22.26
C CYS A 816 12.31 -20.45 -22.43
N ASN A 817 13.51 -19.86 -22.33
CA ASN A 817 14.77 -20.59 -22.39
C ASN A 817 14.90 -21.63 -21.26
N MET A 818 14.56 -21.25 -20.01
CA MET A 818 14.49 -22.19 -18.89
C MET A 818 13.52 -23.36 -19.16
N PHE A 819 12.31 -23.08 -19.67
CA PHE A 819 11.35 -24.13 -20.03
C PHE A 819 11.81 -24.99 -21.21
N ARG A 820 12.53 -24.44 -22.20
CA ARG A 820 13.11 -25.22 -23.31
C ARG A 820 14.10 -26.27 -22.79
N SER A 821 14.89 -25.95 -21.78
CA SER A 821 15.86 -26.89 -21.18
C SER A 821 15.18 -27.99 -20.36
N LEU A 822 14.11 -27.65 -19.62
CA LEU A 822 13.27 -28.66 -18.96
C LEU A 822 12.59 -29.58 -19.99
N LEU A 823 12.00 -29.03 -21.06
CA LEU A 823 11.36 -29.82 -22.13
C LEU A 823 12.34 -30.72 -22.89
N ALA A 824 13.63 -30.37 -22.94
CA ALA A 824 14.66 -31.13 -23.64
C ALA A 824 15.36 -32.20 -22.77
N LEU A 825 15.39 -32.05 -21.44
CA LEU A 825 16.21 -32.88 -20.54
C LEU A 825 15.45 -33.52 -19.36
N SER A 826 14.32 -32.95 -18.95
CA SER A 826 13.53 -33.40 -17.79
C SER A 826 12.06 -32.91 -17.90
N PRO A 827 11.29 -33.40 -18.89
CA PRO A 827 9.96 -32.90 -19.18
C PRO A 827 8.98 -33.07 -18.00
N GLU A 828 9.23 -34.03 -17.10
CA GLU A 828 8.43 -34.24 -15.89
C GLU A 828 8.56 -33.10 -14.86
N ASP A 829 9.69 -32.37 -14.86
CA ASP A 829 9.92 -31.23 -13.97
C ASP A 829 9.25 -29.93 -14.48
N VAL A 830 8.66 -29.92 -15.70
CA VAL A 830 7.99 -28.74 -16.28
C VAL A 830 6.77 -28.28 -15.47
N LEU A 831 5.86 -29.19 -15.10
CA LEU A 831 4.66 -28.86 -14.31
C LEU A 831 5.03 -28.36 -12.89
N PRO A 832 5.91 -29.06 -12.12
CA PRO A 832 6.52 -28.53 -10.90
C PRO A 832 7.16 -27.14 -11.08
N ALA A 833 7.89 -26.89 -12.17
CA ALA A 833 8.49 -25.59 -12.46
C ALA A 833 7.44 -24.50 -12.70
N VAL A 834 6.39 -24.74 -13.49
CA VAL A 834 5.29 -23.78 -13.70
C VAL A 834 4.62 -23.42 -12.37
N TYR A 835 4.43 -24.39 -11.48
CA TYR A 835 3.91 -24.17 -10.14
C TYR A 835 4.83 -23.28 -9.29
N LEU A 836 6.13 -23.58 -9.23
CA LEU A 836 7.11 -22.81 -8.49
C LEU A 836 7.30 -21.38 -9.05
N CYS A 837 7.42 -21.23 -10.37
CA CYS A 837 7.46 -19.94 -11.08
C CYS A 837 6.25 -19.04 -10.80
N THR A 838 5.11 -19.63 -10.42
CA THR A 838 3.86 -18.91 -10.12
C THR A 838 3.55 -18.85 -8.63
N ASN A 839 4.45 -19.35 -7.77
CA ASN A 839 4.33 -19.36 -6.31
C ASN A 839 3.04 -20.06 -5.85
N LYS A 840 2.73 -21.19 -6.48
CA LYS A 840 1.57 -22.07 -6.22
C LYS A 840 2.04 -23.50 -5.93
N ILE A 841 1.18 -24.30 -5.31
CA ILE A 841 1.43 -25.73 -4.99
C ILE A 841 0.29 -26.69 -5.41
N ALA A 842 -0.76 -26.13 -6.01
CA ALA A 842 -2.03 -26.77 -6.37
C ALA A 842 -2.91 -25.76 -7.14
N ALA A 843 -4.03 -26.20 -7.72
CA ALA A 843 -5.05 -25.27 -8.23
C ALA A 843 -5.80 -24.55 -7.08
N ASP A 844 -6.37 -23.37 -7.34
CA ASP A 844 -6.94 -22.49 -6.29
C ASP A 844 -8.15 -23.11 -5.56
N HIS A 845 -8.84 -24.07 -6.19
CA HIS A 845 -10.03 -24.74 -5.66
C HIS A 845 -9.73 -25.90 -4.71
N GLU A 846 -8.52 -26.49 -4.78
CA GLU A 846 -8.14 -27.69 -4.01
C GLU A 846 -7.86 -27.42 -2.52
N LYS A 847 -7.88 -26.14 -2.09
CA LYS A 847 -7.60 -25.68 -0.72
C LYS A 847 -6.23 -26.08 -0.14
N MET A 848 -5.27 -26.53 -0.96
CA MET A 848 -3.92 -26.86 -0.49
C MET A 848 -3.16 -25.59 -0.08
N GLU A 849 -3.22 -25.27 1.21
CA GLU A 849 -2.55 -24.12 1.80
C GLU A 849 -1.36 -24.55 2.66
N LEU A 850 -0.18 -23.95 2.42
CA LEU A 850 1.03 -24.22 3.22
C LEU A 850 0.80 -24.05 4.72
N ASN A 851 -0.07 -23.12 5.12
CA ASN A 851 -0.38 -22.80 6.53
C ASN A 851 0.90 -22.58 7.35
N ILE A 852 1.73 -21.65 6.87
CA ILE A 852 3.01 -21.20 7.45
C ILE A 852 2.88 -19.70 7.73
N GLY A 853 3.23 -19.26 8.94
CA GLY A 853 3.45 -17.85 9.24
C GLY A 853 4.93 -17.48 9.14
N GLY A 854 5.25 -16.22 8.87
CA GLY A 854 6.64 -15.75 8.76
C GLY A 854 7.51 -16.09 9.99
N SER A 855 6.93 -16.08 11.19
CA SER A 855 7.60 -16.50 12.43
C SER A 855 8.07 -17.96 12.43
N LEU A 856 7.37 -18.87 11.73
CA LEU A 856 7.79 -20.26 11.58
C LEU A 856 8.97 -20.38 10.60
N VAL A 857 8.96 -19.59 9.52
CA VAL A 857 10.10 -19.50 8.58
C VAL A 857 11.32 -18.90 9.27
N THR A 858 11.16 -17.82 10.04
CA THR A 858 12.22 -17.23 10.87
C THR A 858 12.79 -18.24 11.87
N ALA A 859 11.94 -19.02 12.55
CA ALA A 859 12.40 -20.02 13.51
C ALA A 859 13.13 -21.21 12.85
N ALA A 860 12.78 -21.57 11.61
CA ALA A 860 13.51 -22.56 10.82
C ALA A 860 14.83 -21.99 10.28
N LEU A 861 14.85 -20.73 9.84
CA LEU A 861 16.06 -20.02 9.38
C LEU A 861 17.08 -19.83 10.50
N GLU A 862 16.61 -19.49 11.71
CA GLU A 862 17.41 -19.43 12.94
C GLU A 862 18.11 -20.77 13.24
N GLU A 863 17.43 -21.90 13.01
CA GLU A 863 17.95 -23.25 13.21
C GLU A 863 18.85 -23.75 12.05
N ALA A 864 18.55 -23.36 10.81
CA ALA A 864 19.28 -23.79 9.62
C ALA A 864 20.56 -22.97 9.36
N CYS A 865 20.55 -21.68 9.72
CA CYS A 865 21.68 -20.76 9.53
C CYS A 865 22.40 -20.39 10.83
N GLY A 866 22.09 -21.04 11.97
CA GLY A 866 22.76 -20.82 13.25
C GLY A 866 22.80 -19.36 13.70
N THR A 867 21.77 -18.58 13.38
CA THR A 867 21.80 -17.11 13.47
C THR A 867 20.69 -16.59 14.38
N ASN A 868 21.08 -15.80 15.38
CA ASN A 868 20.19 -15.22 16.41
C ASN A 868 19.06 -14.37 15.79
N ARG A 869 17.83 -14.59 16.26
CA ARG A 869 16.60 -13.85 15.86
C ARG A 869 16.72 -12.33 15.86
N SER A 870 17.53 -11.71 16.73
CA SER A 870 17.79 -10.26 16.66
C SER A 870 18.44 -9.91 15.32
N LYS A 871 19.60 -10.51 14.99
CA LYS A 871 20.30 -10.26 13.73
C LYS A 871 19.41 -10.51 12.51
N ILE A 872 18.52 -11.51 12.54
CA ILE A 872 17.53 -11.74 11.48
C ILE A 872 16.53 -10.56 11.38
N ARG A 873 16.02 -10.05 12.51
CA ARG A 873 15.13 -8.87 12.57
C ARG A 873 15.86 -7.60 12.11
N ASP A 874 17.09 -7.40 12.55
CA ASP A 874 17.88 -6.20 12.28
C ASP A 874 18.23 -6.12 10.78
N LEU A 875 18.62 -7.25 10.17
CA LEU A 875 18.76 -7.38 8.71
C LEU A 875 17.42 -7.21 7.97
N TYR A 876 16.32 -7.75 8.49
CA TYR A 876 14.99 -7.59 7.87
C TYR A 876 14.51 -6.13 7.87
N ASN A 877 14.77 -5.39 8.96
CA ASN A 877 14.51 -3.96 9.04
C ASN A 877 15.35 -3.16 8.03
N SER A 878 16.56 -3.63 7.70
CA SER A 878 17.44 -3.00 6.71
C SER A 878 17.12 -3.36 5.25
N LEU A 879 16.53 -4.54 4.98
CA LEU A 879 16.39 -5.09 3.62
C LEU A 879 14.94 -5.20 3.13
N GLY A 880 13.96 -5.29 4.04
CA GLY A 880 12.54 -5.41 3.68
C GLY A 880 12.15 -6.71 2.96
N ASP A 881 13.02 -7.73 2.93
CA ASP A 881 12.72 -9.07 2.40
C ASP A 881 13.38 -10.18 3.24
N LEU A 882 12.66 -11.27 3.51
CA LEU A 882 13.21 -12.38 4.30
C LEU A 882 14.09 -13.32 3.47
N GLY A 883 13.96 -13.35 2.14
CA GLY A 883 14.83 -14.14 1.25
C GLY A 883 16.22 -13.54 1.14
N ASP A 884 16.34 -12.22 0.95
CA ASP A 884 17.64 -11.54 0.96
C ASP A 884 18.31 -11.60 2.35
N VAL A 885 17.52 -11.50 3.44
CA VAL A 885 18.01 -11.79 4.80
C VAL A 885 18.50 -13.23 4.93
N ALA A 886 17.75 -14.21 4.42
CA ALA A 886 18.18 -15.61 4.46
C ALA A 886 19.47 -15.84 3.66
N GLN A 887 19.66 -15.12 2.56
CA GLN A 887 20.88 -15.16 1.76
C GLN A 887 22.10 -14.62 2.53
N LEU A 888 21.96 -13.54 3.31
CA LEU A 888 23.04 -12.98 4.13
C LEU A 888 23.25 -13.72 5.47
N CYS A 889 22.21 -14.32 6.04
CA CYS A 889 22.32 -15.16 7.23
C CYS A 889 22.99 -16.51 6.93
N ARG A 890 23.01 -16.94 5.66
CA ARG A 890 23.60 -18.22 5.23
C ARG A 890 25.10 -18.27 5.49
N GLN A 891 25.49 -18.95 6.56
CA GLN A 891 26.88 -19.32 6.83
C GLN A 891 27.25 -20.57 5.99
N THR A 892 28.40 -20.55 5.32
CA THR A 892 28.97 -21.72 4.63
C THR A 892 29.63 -22.67 5.62
N GLN A 893 28.81 -23.39 6.39
CA GLN A 893 29.27 -24.51 7.21
C GLN A 893 29.73 -25.67 6.31
N THR A 894 31.00 -26.02 6.39
CA THR A 894 31.59 -27.16 5.65
C THR A 894 31.20 -28.49 6.32
N LEU A 895 30.10 -29.07 5.86
CA LEU A 895 29.67 -30.41 6.27
C LEU A 895 30.64 -31.48 5.73
N LEU A 896 30.86 -32.54 6.52
CA LEU A 896 31.76 -33.66 6.18
C LEU A 896 31.40 -34.34 4.86
N ALA A 897 30.12 -34.34 4.50
CA ALA A 897 29.63 -34.59 3.15
C ALA A 897 28.57 -33.51 2.82
N PRO A 898 28.56 -32.95 1.60
CA PRO A 898 27.51 -32.03 1.19
C PRO A 898 26.17 -32.80 1.04
N PRO A 899 25.03 -32.24 1.48
CA PRO A 899 23.72 -32.83 1.21
C PRO A 899 23.45 -32.89 -0.29
N SER A 900 22.56 -33.80 -0.71
CA SER A 900 22.10 -33.91 -2.09
C SER A 900 21.61 -32.55 -2.64
N PRO A 901 21.80 -32.26 -3.94
CA PRO A 901 21.21 -31.07 -4.54
C PRO A 901 19.70 -31.08 -4.38
N LEU A 902 19.07 -29.91 -4.24
CA LEU A 902 17.61 -29.81 -4.34
C LEU A 902 17.19 -30.03 -5.80
N LEU A 903 16.18 -30.87 -6.02
CA LEU A 903 15.55 -31.10 -7.32
C LEU A 903 14.22 -30.32 -7.41
N ILE A 904 13.78 -29.99 -8.63
CA ILE A 904 12.56 -29.18 -8.84
C ILE A 904 11.32 -29.93 -8.31
N LYS A 905 11.10 -31.17 -8.76
CA LYS A 905 10.06 -32.08 -8.25
C LYS A 905 10.12 -32.31 -6.74
N ASP A 906 11.31 -32.43 -6.15
CA ASP A 906 11.47 -32.64 -4.71
C ASP A 906 11.02 -31.43 -3.89
N VAL A 907 11.40 -30.22 -4.31
CA VAL A 907 10.97 -28.97 -3.65
C VAL A 907 9.45 -28.80 -3.76
N PHE A 908 8.87 -29.05 -4.93
CA PHE A 908 7.42 -29.01 -5.15
C PHE A 908 6.67 -30.06 -4.30
N SER A 909 7.13 -31.31 -4.32
CA SER A 909 6.60 -32.43 -3.51
C SER A 909 6.69 -32.12 -2.02
N MET A 910 7.83 -31.61 -1.54
CA MET A 910 8.00 -31.26 -0.13
C MET A 910 7.08 -30.11 0.29
N LEU A 911 6.83 -29.12 -0.58
CA LEU A 911 5.85 -28.06 -0.30
C LEU A 911 4.41 -28.61 -0.21
N ARG A 912 4.04 -29.61 -1.02
CA ARG A 912 2.76 -30.34 -0.87
C ARG A 912 2.74 -31.18 0.41
N LYS A 913 3.82 -31.92 0.74
CA LYS A 913 3.96 -32.67 2.00
C LYS A 913 3.86 -31.76 3.25
N ILE A 914 4.33 -30.52 3.15
CA ILE A 914 4.21 -29.49 4.20
C ILE A 914 2.78 -28.95 4.33
N SER A 915 2.02 -28.79 3.25
CA SER A 915 0.66 -28.22 3.30
C SER A 915 -0.32 -29.15 4.04
N VAL A 916 -0.22 -30.46 3.82
CA VAL A 916 -1.10 -31.47 4.45
C VAL A 916 -0.81 -31.71 5.95
N GLN A 917 0.30 -31.23 6.50
CA GLN A 917 0.61 -31.38 7.93
C GLN A 917 -0.37 -30.58 8.80
N THR A 918 -1.25 -31.31 9.49
CA THR A 918 -2.29 -30.77 10.38
C THR A 918 -2.28 -31.47 11.75
N GLY A 919 -3.16 -31.07 12.67
CA GLY A 919 -3.25 -31.63 14.02
C GLY A 919 -2.14 -31.18 14.98
N SER A 920 -2.06 -31.81 16.15
CA SER A 920 -1.05 -31.53 17.17
C SER A 920 0.37 -31.83 16.67
N GLY A 921 1.34 -31.03 17.11
CA GLY A 921 2.74 -31.13 16.70
C GLY A 921 3.04 -30.74 15.24
N SER A 922 2.03 -30.44 14.42
CA SER A 922 2.21 -30.09 13.00
C SER A 922 3.18 -28.93 12.77
N THR A 923 3.12 -27.89 13.59
CA THR A 923 4.08 -26.76 13.55
C THR A 923 5.53 -27.21 13.67
N VAL A 924 5.82 -28.21 14.51
CA VAL A 924 7.18 -28.75 14.70
C VAL A 924 7.59 -29.59 13.49
N ARG A 925 6.69 -30.46 12.98
CA ARG A 925 6.92 -31.23 11.75
C ARG A 925 7.21 -30.29 10.56
N LYS A 926 6.39 -29.25 10.35
CA LYS A 926 6.63 -28.22 9.32
C LYS A 926 7.97 -27.52 9.51
N LYS A 927 8.34 -27.12 10.73
CA LYS A 927 9.64 -26.50 11.02
C LYS A 927 10.81 -27.39 10.56
N SER A 928 10.74 -28.69 10.90
CA SER A 928 11.79 -29.67 10.55
C SER A 928 11.93 -29.85 9.04
N LEU A 929 10.81 -30.04 8.32
CA LEU A 929 10.84 -30.16 6.84
C LEU A 929 11.41 -28.90 6.17
N ILE A 930 11.02 -27.70 6.63
CA ILE A 930 11.56 -26.42 6.14
C ILE A 930 13.07 -26.31 6.42
N GLY A 931 13.51 -26.63 7.65
CA GLY A 931 14.92 -26.59 8.03
C GLY A 931 15.79 -27.54 7.21
N ASN A 932 15.27 -28.72 6.86
CA ASN A 932 15.99 -29.69 6.02
C ASN A 932 16.15 -29.20 4.56
N LEU A 933 15.13 -28.56 3.99
CA LEU A 933 15.26 -27.88 2.70
C LEU A 933 16.30 -26.74 2.76
N MET A 934 16.23 -25.87 3.78
CA MET A 934 17.16 -24.74 3.96
C MET A 934 18.63 -25.18 4.09
N ARG A 935 18.90 -26.29 4.76
CA ARG A 935 20.24 -26.89 4.87
C ARG A 935 20.76 -27.44 3.55
N SER A 936 19.87 -27.96 2.71
CA SER A 936 20.20 -28.60 1.44
C SER A 936 20.35 -27.60 0.28
N CYS A 937 19.79 -26.39 0.43
CA CYS A 937 19.97 -25.29 -0.50
C CYS A 937 21.46 -25.02 -0.80
N ARG A 938 21.76 -24.58 -2.02
CA ARG A 938 23.07 -24.11 -2.51
C ARG A 938 22.94 -22.70 -3.10
N GLU A 939 24.04 -21.98 -3.27
CA GLU A 939 24.08 -20.60 -3.83
C GLU A 939 22.90 -19.71 -3.40
N LYS A 940 22.03 -19.31 -4.35
CA LYS A 940 20.86 -18.44 -4.19
C LYS A 940 19.54 -19.20 -3.97
N GLU A 941 19.54 -20.53 -3.89
CA GLU A 941 18.31 -21.32 -3.69
C GLU A 941 17.58 -20.94 -2.40
N ILE A 942 18.31 -20.61 -1.32
CA ILE A 942 17.71 -20.29 -0.02
C ILE A 942 16.88 -19.00 -0.08
N LYS A 943 17.32 -17.99 -0.85
CA LYS A 943 16.56 -16.75 -1.10
C LYS A 943 15.20 -17.04 -1.69
N PHE A 944 15.14 -17.80 -2.79
CA PHE A 944 13.90 -18.08 -3.50
C PHE A 944 13.03 -19.13 -2.79
N LEU A 945 13.63 -20.10 -2.09
CA LEU A 945 12.90 -21.02 -1.21
C LEU A 945 12.19 -20.25 -0.08
N VAL A 946 12.89 -19.36 0.63
CA VAL A 946 12.30 -18.56 1.72
C VAL A 946 11.21 -17.63 1.19
N ARG A 947 11.44 -16.97 0.05
CA ARG A 947 10.42 -16.17 -0.65
C ARG A 947 9.19 -17.00 -1.05
N THR A 948 9.35 -18.24 -1.48
CA THR A 948 8.25 -19.18 -1.76
C THR A 948 7.47 -19.55 -0.49
N LEU A 949 8.19 -19.84 0.61
CA LEU A 949 7.59 -20.22 1.90
C LEU A 949 6.76 -19.08 2.54
N ILE A 950 7.20 -17.82 2.38
CA ILE A 950 6.41 -16.63 2.77
C ILE A 950 5.38 -16.19 1.71
N ARG A 951 5.25 -16.95 0.60
CA ARG A 951 4.38 -16.68 -0.55
C ARG A 951 4.61 -15.30 -1.21
N ASN A 952 5.84 -14.84 -1.28
CA ASN A 952 6.22 -13.56 -1.88
C ASN A 952 7.50 -13.71 -2.73
N LEU A 953 7.37 -14.33 -3.91
CA LEU A 953 8.51 -14.70 -4.78
C LEU A 953 9.31 -13.50 -5.34
N ARG A 954 8.68 -12.32 -5.46
CA ARG A 954 9.23 -11.02 -5.91
C ARG A 954 9.90 -10.93 -7.29
N ILE A 955 10.04 -12.02 -8.05
CA ILE A 955 10.66 -12.05 -9.39
C ILE A 955 9.97 -11.24 -10.52
N GLY A 956 8.94 -10.42 -10.24
CA GLY A 956 8.21 -9.64 -11.24
C GLY A 956 7.37 -10.44 -12.28
N ALA A 957 7.68 -11.71 -12.50
CA ALA A 957 6.89 -12.62 -13.33
C ALA A 957 5.57 -13.03 -12.65
N MET A 958 4.55 -13.28 -13.48
CA MET A 958 3.21 -13.72 -13.08
C MET A 958 2.69 -14.70 -14.15
N MET A 959 1.51 -15.30 -13.93
CA MET A 959 0.86 -16.21 -14.89
C MET A 959 0.76 -15.63 -16.31
N LYS A 960 0.50 -14.32 -16.44
CA LYS A 960 0.53 -13.51 -17.69
C LYS A 960 1.94 -13.28 -18.29
N THR A 961 2.91 -14.10 -17.91
CA THR A 961 4.32 -14.08 -18.35
C THR A 961 4.85 -15.51 -18.40
N VAL A 962 4.57 -16.32 -17.37
CA VAL A 962 4.94 -17.74 -17.30
C VAL A 962 4.21 -18.58 -18.37
N LEU A 963 2.90 -18.43 -18.56
CA LEU A 963 2.17 -19.21 -19.58
C LEU A 963 2.59 -18.84 -21.03
N PRO A 964 2.74 -17.55 -21.41
CA PRO A 964 3.35 -17.19 -22.68
C PRO A 964 4.75 -17.76 -22.89
N ALA A 965 5.59 -17.77 -21.85
CA ALA A 965 6.94 -18.34 -21.93
C ALA A 965 6.92 -19.85 -22.15
N LEU A 966 6.05 -20.59 -21.44
CA LEU A 966 5.84 -22.02 -21.62
C LEU A 966 5.30 -22.34 -23.03
N ALA A 967 4.29 -21.61 -23.50
CA ALA A 967 3.72 -21.78 -24.83
C ALA A 967 4.77 -21.59 -25.95
N GLN A 968 5.64 -20.58 -25.80
CA GLN A 968 6.75 -20.35 -26.71
C GLN A 968 7.78 -21.47 -26.64
N ALA A 969 8.11 -21.96 -25.44
CA ALA A 969 9.06 -23.05 -25.24
C ALA A 969 8.58 -24.36 -25.88
N VAL A 970 7.31 -24.74 -25.66
CA VAL A 970 6.69 -25.94 -26.24
C VAL A 970 6.64 -25.85 -27.77
N PHE A 971 6.27 -24.69 -28.34
CA PHE A 971 6.31 -24.49 -29.78
C PHE A 971 7.73 -24.65 -30.36
N MET A 972 8.72 -24.03 -29.73
CA MET A 972 10.12 -24.09 -30.18
C MET A 972 10.71 -25.50 -30.04
N ASN A 973 10.30 -26.28 -29.03
CA ASN A 973 10.68 -27.68 -28.89
C ASN A 973 10.02 -28.58 -29.95
N SER A 974 8.77 -28.28 -30.32
CA SER A 974 8.00 -29.03 -31.31
C SER A 974 8.37 -28.75 -32.77
N SER A 975 9.17 -27.72 -33.04
CA SER A 975 9.45 -27.23 -34.41
C SER A 975 10.91 -26.78 -34.61
N PRO A 976 11.91 -27.67 -34.45
CA PRO A 976 13.33 -27.30 -34.48
C PRO A 976 13.80 -26.68 -35.81
N ASN A 977 13.20 -27.03 -36.95
CA ASN A 977 13.70 -26.65 -38.29
C ASN A 977 13.13 -25.32 -38.84
N CYS A 978 12.82 -24.32 -37.99
CA CYS A 978 12.09 -23.10 -38.39
C CYS A 978 12.90 -21.79 -38.37
N GLU A 979 14.19 -21.82 -38.72
CA GLU A 979 15.04 -20.61 -38.77
C GLU A 979 14.65 -19.61 -39.89
N GLY A 980 13.91 -20.03 -40.92
CA GLY A 980 13.69 -19.25 -42.14
C GLY A 980 12.53 -18.23 -42.18
N ILE A 981 11.60 -18.19 -41.21
CA ILE A 981 10.32 -17.45 -41.36
C ILE A 981 10.05 -16.45 -40.22
N VAL A 982 11.03 -15.56 -39.98
CA VAL A 982 11.11 -14.66 -38.82
C VAL A 982 9.87 -13.79 -38.56
N LYS A 983 9.17 -13.29 -39.59
CA LYS A 983 7.94 -12.48 -39.40
C LYS A 983 6.74 -13.31 -38.92
N ASN A 984 6.40 -14.37 -39.66
CA ASN A 984 5.23 -15.22 -39.38
C ASN A 984 5.37 -15.96 -38.04
N LEU A 985 6.60 -16.36 -37.69
CA LEU A 985 6.92 -16.98 -36.40
C LEU A 985 6.46 -16.13 -35.21
N LYS A 986 6.73 -14.81 -35.22
CA LYS A 986 6.38 -13.91 -34.12
C LYS A 986 4.87 -13.81 -33.89
N GLU A 987 4.09 -13.76 -34.97
CA GLU A 987 2.63 -13.67 -34.92
C GLU A 987 2.02 -14.98 -34.42
N LYS A 988 2.52 -16.14 -34.89
CA LYS A 988 2.14 -17.46 -34.37
C LYS A 988 2.44 -17.63 -32.88
N LEU A 989 3.64 -17.25 -32.44
CA LEU A 989 4.02 -17.32 -31.02
C LEU A 989 3.15 -16.40 -30.15
N GLN A 990 2.74 -15.23 -30.64
CA GLN A 990 1.81 -14.34 -29.94
C GLN A 990 0.38 -14.91 -29.88
N CYS A 991 -0.09 -15.52 -30.96
CA CYS A 991 -1.39 -16.20 -31.02
C CYS A 991 -1.45 -17.35 -29.99
N LEU A 992 -0.51 -18.30 -30.04
CA LEU A 992 -0.44 -19.41 -29.09
C LEU A 992 -0.29 -18.93 -27.63
N SER A 993 0.51 -17.88 -27.40
CA SER A 993 0.64 -17.25 -26.08
C SER A 993 -0.68 -16.69 -25.54
N ALA A 994 -1.59 -16.25 -26.42
CA ALA A 994 -2.93 -15.80 -26.05
C ALA A 994 -3.86 -17.00 -25.80
N THR A 995 -3.84 -18.01 -26.69
CA THR A 995 -4.64 -19.24 -26.59
C THR A 995 -4.42 -19.99 -25.27
N VAL A 996 -3.17 -20.16 -24.82
CA VAL A 996 -2.86 -20.81 -23.52
C VAL A 996 -3.33 -19.96 -22.33
N VAL A 997 -3.30 -18.63 -22.44
CA VAL A 997 -3.79 -17.73 -21.38
C VAL A 997 -5.32 -17.68 -21.32
N GLU A 998 -6.00 -17.79 -22.47
CA GLU A 998 -7.46 -17.96 -22.56
C GLU A 998 -7.89 -19.29 -21.97
N ALA A 999 -7.23 -20.39 -22.38
CA ALA A 999 -7.47 -21.73 -21.85
C ALA A 999 -7.32 -21.78 -20.31
N TYR A 1000 -6.30 -21.12 -19.75
CA TYR A 1000 -6.16 -20.97 -18.29
C TYR A 1000 -7.28 -20.16 -17.61
N TYR A 1001 -7.95 -19.23 -18.30
CA TYR A 1001 -9.09 -18.53 -17.71
C TYR A 1001 -10.37 -19.37 -17.73
N ILE A 1002 -10.56 -20.17 -18.78
CA ILE A 1002 -11.63 -21.15 -18.91
C ILE A 1002 -11.46 -22.28 -17.87
N LEU A 1003 -10.25 -22.83 -17.78
CA LEU A 1003 -9.89 -23.95 -16.93
C LEU A 1003 -8.58 -23.68 -16.15
N PRO A 1004 -8.62 -22.96 -15.01
CA PRO A 1004 -7.43 -22.62 -14.22
C PRO A 1004 -6.90 -23.78 -13.36
N ASN A 1005 -6.73 -24.95 -13.96
CA ASN A 1005 -6.04 -26.12 -13.41
C ASN A 1005 -4.77 -26.37 -14.27
N LEU A 1006 -3.58 -26.38 -13.64
CA LEU A 1006 -2.31 -26.52 -14.37
C LEU A 1006 -1.96 -27.99 -14.64
N ASP A 1007 -2.38 -28.90 -13.78
CA ASP A 1007 -2.21 -30.36 -13.94
C ASP A 1007 -2.99 -30.91 -15.14
N LEU A 1008 -4.01 -30.18 -15.63
CA LEU A 1008 -4.68 -30.45 -16.91
C LEU A 1008 -4.08 -29.62 -18.06
N LEU A 1009 -3.89 -28.31 -17.87
CA LEU A 1009 -3.45 -27.40 -18.94
C LEU A 1009 -2.02 -27.69 -19.43
N VAL A 1010 -1.08 -27.98 -18.53
CA VAL A 1010 0.34 -28.16 -18.90
C VAL A 1010 0.56 -29.48 -19.66
N PRO A 1011 0.04 -30.65 -19.23
CA PRO A 1011 0.12 -31.86 -20.04
C PRO A 1011 -0.62 -31.78 -21.37
N SER A 1012 -1.79 -31.12 -21.44
CA SER A 1012 -2.50 -30.90 -22.70
C SER A 1012 -1.67 -30.06 -23.67
N LEU A 1013 -1.11 -28.94 -23.21
CA LEU A 1013 -0.21 -28.11 -24.03
C LEU A 1013 1.04 -28.86 -24.49
N MET A 1014 1.66 -29.66 -23.62
CA MET A 1014 2.86 -30.44 -23.95
C MET A 1014 2.59 -31.58 -24.93
N SER A 1015 1.38 -32.16 -24.95
CA SER A 1015 1.00 -33.26 -25.85
C SER A 1015 0.43 -32.77 -27.19
N GLU A 1016 -0.37 -31.70 -27.20
CA GLU A 1016 -0.93 -31.12 -28.44
C GLU A 1016 0.08 -30.20 -29.16
N GLY A 1017 1.01 -29.60 -28.42
CA GLY A 1017 2.13 -28.81 -28.95
C GLY A 1017 1.68 -27.64 -29.81
N ILE A 1018 1.94 -27.73 -31.12
CA ILE A 1018 1.55 -26.72 -32.13
C ILE A 1018 0.04 -26.78 -32.42
N GLY A 1019 -0.60 -27.93 -32.21
CA GLY A 1019 -2.04 -28.13 -32.40
C GLY A 1019 -2.91 -27.61 -31.24
N PHE A 1020 -2.31 -27.16 -30.14
CA PHE A 1020 -3.04 -26.75 -28.94
C PHE A 1020 -4.04 -25.61 -29.22
N SER A 1021 -5.29 -25.80 -28.81
CA SER A 1021 -6.37 -24.84 -29.00
C SER A 1021 -7.13 -24.62 -27.70
N SER A 1022 -7.60 -23.41 -27.42
CA SER A 1022 -8.47 -23.15 -26.27
C SER A 1022 -9.82 -23.90 -26.35
N SER A 1023 -10.17 -24.43 -27.52
CA SER A 1023 -11.31 -25.33 -27.72
C SER A 1023 -11.10 -26.78 -27.27
N THR A 1024 -9.86 -27.22 -26.97
CA THR A 1024 -9.61 -28.58 -26.42
C THR A 1024 -9.91 -28.66 -24.91
N LEU A 1025 -10.03 -27.51 -24.23
CA LEU A 1025 -10.36 -27.42 -22.80
C LEU A 1025 -11.72 -26.72 -22.59
N SER A 1026 -12.77 -27.51 -22.35
CA SER A 1026 -14.11 -27.03 -22.01
C SER A 1026 -14.22 -26.50 -20.56
N MET A 1027 -15.22 -25.66 -20.30
CA MET A 1027 -15.62 -25.32 -18.93
C MET A 1027 -16.15 -26.56 -18.18
N VAL A 1028 -15.59 -26.89 -17.01
CA VAL A 1028 -15.98 -28.06 -16.21
C VAL A 1028 -16.63 -27.61 -14.89
N PRO A 1029 -17.93 -27.89 -14.67
CA PRO A 1029 -18.58 -27.67 -13.38
C PRO A 1029 -17.83 -28.40 -12.24
N GLY A 1030 -17.46 -27.66 -11.20
CA GLY A 1030 -16.55 -28.09 -10.13
C GLY A 1030 -15.16 -27.47 -10.21
N ILE A 1031 -14.73 -26.94 -11.37
CA ILE A 1031 -13.49 -26.17 -11.54
C ILE A 1031 -13.84 -24.70 -11.82
N PRO A 1032 -13.50 -23.74 -10.94
CA PRO A 1032 -13.95 -22.35 -11.08
C PRO A 1032 -13.25 -21.60 -12.21
N ILE A 1033 -14.06 -20.98 -13.09
CA ILE A 1033 -13.63 -20.12 -14.20
C ILE A 1033 -13.09 -18.79 -13.64
N LYS A 1034 -12.05 -18.21 -14.23
CA LYS A 1034 -11.55 -16.90 -13.78
C LYS A 1034 -12.56 -15.78 -14.11
N PRO A 1035 -13.10 -15.05 -13.10
CA PRO A 1035 -14.27 -14.19 -13.29
C PRO A 1035 -13.98 -12.94 -14.12
N MET A 1036 -14.93 -12.56 -14.97
CA MET A 1036 -14.87 -11.32 -15.75
C MET A 1036 -14.73 -10.09 -14.84
N LEU A 1037 -13.81 -9.19 -15.17
CA LEU A 1037 -13.49 -8.01 -14.39
C LEU A 1037 -13.97 -6.72 -15.07
N ALA A 1038 -14.60 -5.83 -14.30
CA ALA A 1038 -15.05 -4.53 -14.79
C ALA A 1038 -13.90 -3.54 -14.98
N LYS A 1039 -13.94 -2.79 -16.09
CA LYS A 1039 -13.10 -1.61 -16.32
C LYS A 1039 -13.76 -0.39 -15.66
N ILE A 1040 -13.02 0.35 -14.84
CA ILE A 1040 -13.54 1.57 -14.21
C ILE A 1040 -13.84 2.62 -15.29
N SER A 1041 -15.04 3.20 -15.23
CA SER A 1041 -15.44 4.38 -16.01
C SER A 1041 -15.71 5.54 -15.05
N ASN A 1042 -15.31 6.75 -15.43
CA ASN A 1042 -15.48 7.98 -14.65
C ASN A 1042 -16.82 8.68 -14.93
N GLY A 1043 -17.69 8.10 -15.77
CA GLY A 1043 -19.04 8.62 -16.05
C GLY A 1043 -19.68 8.05 -17.31
N VAL A 1044 -20.96 8.34 -17.53
CA VAL A 1044 -21.76 7.80 -18.66
C VAL A 1044 -21.11 8.12 -20.02
N ARG A 1045 -20.64 9.36 -20.24
CA ARG A 1045 -19.93 9.75 -21.46
C ARG A 1045 -18.69 8.89 -21.76
N GLN A 1046 -18.00 8.37 -20.74
CA GLN A 1046 -16.86 7.46 -20.94
C GLN A 1046 -17.31 6.01 -21.17
N ALA A 1047 -18.41 5.56 -20.57
CA ALA A 1047 -19.00 4.26 -20.87
C ALA A 1047 -19.47 4.18 -22.33
N LEU A 1048 -20.17 5.22 -22.81
CA LEU A 1048 -20.57 5.34 -24.22
C LEU A 1048 -19.35 5.34 -25.16
N LYS A 1049 -18.23 5.99 -24.80
CA LYS A 1049 -16.97 5.90 -25.57
C LYS A 1049 -16.31 4.52 -25.53
N PHE A 1050 -16.59 3.67 -24.54
CA PHE A 1050 -16.08 2.29 -24.49
C PHE A 1050 -16.96 1.31 -25.29
N PHE A 1051 -18.28 1.45 -25.26
CA PHE A 1051 -19.21 0.57 -25.99
C PHE A 1051 -19.48 1.02 -27.44
N GLN A 1052 -19.28 2.32 -27.74
CA GLN A 1052 -19.56 2.91 -29.05
C GLN A 1052 -21.01 2.60 -29.48
N ASN A 1053 -21.22 2.12 -30.71
CA ASN A 1053 -22.53 1.80 -31.25
C ASN A 1053 -22.99 0.36 -30.90
N LYS A 1054 -22.38 -0.29 -29.90
CA LYS A 1054 -22.80 -1.62 -29.44
C LYS A 1054 -23.83 -1.51 -28.32
N ALA A 1055 -24.87 -2.34 -28.38
CA ALA A 1055 -25.81 -2.48 -27.27
C ALA A 1055 -25.10 -2.95 -25.98
N PHE A 1056 -25.54 -2.42 -24.84
CA PHE A 1056 -25.06 -2.79 -23.51
C PHE A 1056 -26.23 -2.77 -22.52
N THR A 1057 -26.07 -3.49 -21.41
CA THR A 1057 -27.04 -3.52 -20.29
C THR A 1057 -26.49 -2.73 -19.10
N CYS A 1058 -27.39 -2.29 -18.21
CA CYS A 1058 -27.08 -1.58 -16.97
C CYS A 1058 -27.63 -2.38 -15.78
N GLU A 1059 -26.74 -2.96 -15.00
CA GLU A 1059 -27.08 -3.80 -13.84
C GLU A 1059 -26.70 -3.11 -12.52
N TYR A 1060 -27.43 -3.40 -11.44
CA TYR A 1060 -27.07 -2.94 -10.10
C TYR A 1060 -25.77 -3.60 -9.65
N LYS A 1061 -24.71 -2.81 -9.41
CA LYS A 1061 -23.48 -3.32 -8.80
C LYS A 1061 -23.65 -3.43 -7.28
N TYR A 1062 -24.30 -4.52 -6.85
CA TYR A 1062 -24.51 -4.90 -5.44
C TYR A 1062 -23.22 -4.83 -4.58
N ASP A 1063 -23.36 -4.62 -3.27
CA ASP A 1063 -22.26 -4.61 -2.30
C ASP A 1063 -22.25 -5.91 -1.49
N GLY A 1064 -21.57 -6.93 -2.01
CA GLY A 1064 -21.62 -8.27 -1.43
C GLY A 1064 -20.36 -9.10 -1.66
N GLN A 1065 -20.51 -10.43 -1.58
CA GLN A 1065 -19.44 -11.38 -1.89
C GLN A 1065 -19.77 -12.09 -3.20
N ARG A 1066 -19.00 -11.81 -4.26
CA ARG A 1066 -19.09 -12.55 -5.53
C ARG A 1066 -18.86 -14.04 -5.30
N ALA A 1067 -19.82 -14.83 -5.75
CA ALA A 1067 -19.89 -16.27 -5.62
C ALA A 1067 -20.15 -16.88 -7.00
N GLN A 1068 -19.26 -17.76 -7.43
CA GLN A 1068 -19.46 -18.56 -8.63
C GLN A 1068 -20.03 -19.91 -8.22
N ILE A 1069 -21.27 -20.18 -8.61
CA ILE A 1069 -22.06 -21.32 -8.12
C ILE A 1069 -22.10 -22.39 -9.22
N HIS A 1070 -21.52 -23.54 -8.94
CA HIS A 1070 -21.46 -24.68 -9.86
C HIS A 1070 -22.45 -25.73 -9.37
N LYS A 1071 -23.36 -26.20 -10.23
CA LYS A 1071 -24.15 -27.41 -9.99
C LYS A 1071 -23.58 -28.53 -10.85
N LEU A 1072 -23.15 -29.62 -10.23
CA LEU A 1072 -22.58 -30.78 -10.91
C LEU A 1072 -23.70 -31.76 -11.33
N VAL A 1073 -23.36 -32.71 -12.20
CA VAL A 1073 -24.32 -33.68 -12.79
C VAL A 1073 -24.94 -34.61 -11.72
N ASP A 1074 -24.24 -34.85 -10.61
CA ASP A 1074 -24.72 -35.59 -9.44
C ASP A 1074 -25.72 -34.80 -8.56
N GLY A 1075 -25.97 -33.53 -8.88
CA GLY A 1075 -26.80 -32.63 -8.07
C GLY A 1075 -26.09 -32.04 -6.85
N SER A 1076 -24.78 -32.25 -6.69
CA SER A 1076 -23.97 -31.49 -5.75
C SER A 1076 -23.82 -30.04 -6.22
N VAL A 1077 -23.56 -29.13 -5.27
CA VAL A 1077 -23.41 -27.70 -5.52
C VAL A 1077 -22.14 -27.21 -4.83
N SER A 1078 -21.27 -26.53 -5.58
CA SER A 1078 -20.04 -25.92 -5.08
C SER A 1078 -20.08 -24.40 -5.26
N VAL A 1079 -19.57 -23.65 -4.28
CA VAL A 1079 -19.61 -22.18 -4.27
C VAL A 1079 -18.20 -21.62 -4.16
N PHE A 1080 -17.67 -21.01 -5.22
CA PHE A 1080 -16.30 -20.49 -5.27
C PHE A 1080 -16.24 -18.97 -5.11
N SER A 1081 -15.17 -18.49 -4.47
CA SER A 1081 -14.89 -17.06 -4.29
C SER A 1081 -14.47 -16.40 -5.60
N ARG A 1082 -14.44 -15.06 -5.62
CA ARG A 1082 -13.82 -14.25 -6.69
C ARG A 1082 -12.38 -14.64 -7.08
N LYS A 1083 -11.62 -15.35 -6.23
CA LYS A 1083 -10.28 -15.86 -6.56
C LYS A 1083 -10.29 -17.27 -7.16
N GLY A 1084 -11.34 -18.04 -6.90
CA GLY A 1084 -11.43 -19.48 -7.13
C GLY A 1084 -11.29 -20.33 -5.87
N ASP A 1085 -11.19 -19.73 -4.67
CA ASP A 1085 -11.16 -20.49 -3.42
C ASP A 1085 -12.55 -21.12 -3.18
N GLU A 1086 -12.64 -22.41 -2.86
CA GLU A 1086 -13.95 -23.03 -2.55
C GLU A 1086 -14.45 -22.60 -1.17
N THR A 1087 -15.71 -22.17 -1.12
CA THR A 1087 -16.39 -21.58 0.05
C THR A 1087 -17.77 -22.20 0.34
N THR A 1088 -18.08 -23.40 -0.17
CA THR A 1088 -19.41 -24.04 -0.04
C THR A 1088 -19.84 -24.18 1.43
N SER A 1089 -18.91 -24.53 2.32
CA SER A 1089 -19.15 -24.63 3.77
C SER A 1089 -19.53 -23.32 4.47
N ARG A 1090 -19.39 -22.16 3.81
CA ARG A 1090 -19.83 -20.84 4.31
C ARG A 1090 -21.31 -20.56 4.01
N PHE A 1091 -21.87 -21.22 3.00
CA PHE A 1091 -23.18 -20.89 2.41
C PHE A 1091 -24.12 -22.10 2.22
N PRO A 1092 -24.44 -22.86 3.29
CA PRO A 1092 -25.35 -24.01 3.21
C PRO A 1092 -26.81 -23.59 2.88
N ASP A 1093 -27.22 -22.40 3.33
CA ASP A 1093 -28.46 -21.74 2.96
C ASP A 1093 -28.55 -21.42 1.46
N LEU A 1094 -27.47 -20.95 0.84
CA LEU A 1094 -27.39 -20.71 -0.61
C LEU A 1094 -27.44 -22.05 -1.37
N VAL A 1095 -26.73 -23.07 -0.89
CA VAL A 1095 -26.78 -24.42 -1.48
C VAL A 1095 -28.21 -24.98 -1.48
N ASN A 1096 -28.94 -24.84 -0.37
CA ASN A 1096 -30.35 -25.23 -0.29
C ASN A 1096 -31.24 -24.37 -1.20
N THR A 1097 -31.13 -23.04 -1.14
CA THR A 1097 -31.88 -22.10 -2.00
C THR A 1097 -31.71 -22.43 -3.48
N ILE A 1098 -30.47 -22.76 -3.91
CA ILE A 1098 -30.18 -23.18 -5.29
C ILE A 1098 -30.83 -24.53 -5.60
N LYS A 1099 -30.70 -25.54 -4.73
CA LYS A 1099 -31.33 -26.86 -4.94
C LYS A 1099 -32.86 -26.77 -5.03
N GLU A 1100 -33.49 -25.97 -4.17
CA GLU A 1100 -34.94 -25.75 -4.12
C GLU A 1100 -35.45 -24.94 -5.33
N SER A 1101 -34.68 -23.95 -5.79
CA SER A 1101 -35.06 -23.09 -6.93
C SER A 1101 -34.74 -23.70 -8.31
N CYS A 1102 -33.98 -24.79 -8.36
CA CYS A 1102 -33.58 -25.42 -9.63
C CYS A 1102 -34.73 -26.18 -10.30
N LYS A 1103 -35.13 -25.74 -11.50
CA LYS A 1103 -35.97 -26.55 -12.38
C LYS A 1103 -35.26 -27.87 -12.74
N PRO A 1104 -35.96 -29.02 -12.79
CA PRO A 1104 -35.33 -30.33 -13.08
C PRO A 1104 -34.52 -30.39 -14.38
N ALA A 1105 -34.90 -29.62 -15.41
CA ALA A 1105 -34.18 -29.54 -16.68
C ALA A 1105 -32.77 -28.89 -16.56
N ALA A 1106 -32.50 -28.12 -15.51
CA ALA A 1106 -31.18 -27.53 -15.26
C ALA A 1106 -30.29 -28.55 -14.53
N VAL A 1107 -29.85 -29.59 -15.25
CA VAL A 1107 -29.07 -30.71 -14.68
C VAL A 1107 -27.75 -30.21 -14.09
N THR A 1108 -26.96 -29.48 -14.87
CA THR A 1108 -25.66 -28.92 -14.47
C THR A 1108 -25.49 -27.50 -15.04
N PHE A 1109 -24.78 -26.63 -14.33
CA PHE A 1109 -24.52 -25.24 -14.76
C PHE A 1109 -23.39 -24.58 -13.97
N ILE A 1110 -22.97 -23.41 -14.43
CA ILE A 1110 -22.14 -22.45 -13.69
C ILE A 1110 -22.86 -21.10 -13.72
N LEU A 1111 -23.09 -20.51 -12.54
CA LEU A 1111 -23.65 -19.17 -12.35
C LEU A 1111 -22.60 -18.24 -11.73
N ASP A 1112 -22.68 -16.95 -12.05
CA ASP A 1112 -21.84 -15.90 -11.47
C ASP A 1112 -22.78 -14.88 -10.81
N ALA A 1113 -22.68 -14.72 -9.49
CA ALA A 1113 -23.64 -13.97 -8.68
C ALA A 1113 -22.94 -13.18 -7.57
N GLU A 1114 -23.63 -12.18 -6.99
CA GLU A 1114 -23.19 -11.50 -5.76
C GLU A 1114 -24.08 -11.95 -4.60
N VAL A 1115 -23.51 -12.57 -3.57
CA VAL A 1115 -24.23 -12.88 -2.32
C VAL A 1115 -24.30 -11.60 -1.50
N VAL A 1116 -25.50 -11.20 -1.07
CA VAL A 1116 -25.75 -9.97 -0.28
C VAL A 1116 -26.49 -10.35 1.00
N ALA A 1117 -26.11 -9.73 2.13
CA ALA A 1117 -26.80 -9.92 3.41
C ALA A 1117 -28.18 -9.23 3.41
N ILE A 1118 -29.17 -9.82 4.08
CA ILE A 1118 -30.56 -9.29 4.10
C ILE A 1118 -31.16 -9.22 5.50
N ASP A 1119 -31.75 -8.09 5.85
CA ASP A 1119 -32.46 -7.93 7.11
C ASP A 1119 -33.86 -8.56 7.02
N ARG A 1120 -33.95 -9.85 7.33
CA ARG A 1120 -35.20 -10.62 7.34
C ARG A 1120 -36.25 -10.09 8.32
N LYS A 1121 -35.89 -9.20 9.26
CA LYS A 1121 -36.82 -8.61 10.24
C LYS A 1121 -37.32 -7.24 9.80
N ASN A 1122 -36.44 -6.41 9.22
CA ASN A 1122 -36.77 -5.08 8.71
C ASN A 1122 -37.05 -5.10 7.19
N GLY A 1123 -38.04 -5.91 6.78
CA GLY A 1123 -38.59 -5.87 5.41
C GLY A 1123 -37.68 -6.43 4.30
N CYS A 1124 -36.78 -7.37 4.62
CA CYS A 1124 -35.82 -7.96 3.68
C CYS A 1124 -34.88 -6.93 3.01
N LYS A 1125 -34.60 -5.82 3.70
CA LYS A 1125 -33.70 -4.77 3.21
C LYS A 1125 -32.27 -5.28 3.03
N LEU A 1126 -31.63 -4.91 1.92
CA LEU A 1126 -30.21 -5.21 1.68
C LEU A 1126 -29.31 -4.56 2.75
N MET A 1127 -28.36 -5.34 3.27
CA MET A 1127 -27.34 -4.93 4.24
C MET A 1127 -25.98 -4.79 3.53
N SER A 1128 -24.99 -4.19 4.21
CA SER A 1128 -23.67 -3.94 3.62
C SER A 1128 -22.80 -5.20 3.57
N PHE A 1129 -21.75 -5.18 2.74
CA PHE A 1129 -20.73 -6.22 2.74
C PHE A 1129 -20.07 -6.42 4.11
N GLN A 1130 -20.01 -5.39 4.97
CA GLN A 1130 -19.42 -5.52 6.32
C GLN A 1130 -20.23 -6.49 7.19
N GLU A 1131 -21.56 -6.40 7.15
CA GLU A 1131 -22.45 -7.31 7.87
C GLU A 1131 -22.31 -8.74 7.33
N LEU A 1132 -22.30 -8.92 6.00
CA LEU A 1132 -22.02 -10.21 5.36
C LEU A 1132 -20.63 -10.77 5.71
N SER A 1133 -19.64 -9.92 5.93
CA SER A 1133 -18.28 -10.33 6.28
C SER A 1133 -18.17 -10.90 7.71
N SER A 1134 -19.07 -10.48 8.62
CA SER A 1134 -19.14 -10.95 10.01
C SER A 1134 -19.54 -12.41 10.15
N ARG A 1135 -20.26 -12.94 9.15
CA ARG A 1135 -20.71 -14.33 9.07
C ARG A 1135 -19.53 -15.30 9.15
N ASP A 1136 -19.72 -16.42 9.84
CA ASP A 1136 -18.70 -17.46 10.03
C ASP A 1136 -18.19 -18.05 8.71
N ARG A 1137 -16.95 -18.55 8.73
CA ARG A 1137 -16.28 -19.07 7.51
C ARG A 1137 -16.51 -20.56 7.28
N GLY A 1138 -16.96 -21.29 8.31
CA GLY A 1138 -16.99 -22.75 8.33
C GLY A 1138 -15.58 -23.36 8.28
N SER A 1139 -15.50 -24.69 8.38
CA SER A 1139 -14.27 -25.43 8.11
C SER A 1139 -14.61 -26.86 7.66
N LYS A 1140 -13.61 -27.63 7.19
CA LYS A 1140 -13.78 -29.07 6.85
C LYS A 1140 -14.23 -29.91 8.06
N TYR A 1141 -14.10 -29.39 9.29
CA TYR A 1141 -14.47 -30.06 10.54
C TYR A 1141 -15.57 -29.32 11.33
N SER A 1142 -16.18 -28.28 10.75
CA SER A 1142 -17.23 -27.49 11.41
C SER A 1142 -18.19 -26.90 10.39
N LEU A 1143 -19.32 -27.58 10.20
CA LEU A 1143 -20.43 -27.12 9.37
C LEU A 1143 -21.21 -26.00 10.08
N ILE A 1144 -21.61 -24.97 9.32
CA ILE A 1144 -22.52 -23.93 9.81
C ILE A 1144 -23.94 -24.50 9.77
N THR A 1145 -24.64 -24.54 10.91
CA THR A 1145 -26.07 -24.89 10.95
C THR A 1145 -26.90 -23.69 10.48
N ILE A 1146 -27.98 -23.93 9.73
CA ILE A 1146 -28.81 -22.85 9.16
C ILE A 1146 -29.37 -21.94 10.28
N ASP A 1147 -29.74 -22.53 11.42
CA ASP A 1147 -30.27 -21.82 12.60
C ASP A 1147 -29.26 -20.91 13.29
N SER A 1148 -27.95 -21.06 13.00
CA SER A 1148 -26.89 -20.18 13.50
C SER A 1148 -26.67 -18.93 12.63
N ILE A 1149 -27.26 -18.89 11.43
CA ILE A 1149 -27.10 -17.80 10.47
C ILE A 1149 -27.95 -16.60 10.90
N LYS A 1150 -27.27 -15.51 11.27
CA LYS A 1150 -27.89 -14.27 11.75
C LYS A 1150 -28.24 -13.27 10.64
N VAL A 1151 -27.69 -13.47 9.44
CA VAL A 1151 -27.68 -12.53 8.29
C VAL A 1151 -27.63 -13.26 6.95
#